data_AF-A0A2I1GL79-F1
#
_entry.id   AF-A0A2I1GL79-F1
#
_cell.length_a   1.000
_cell.length_b   1.000
_cell.length_c   1.000
_cell.angle_alpha   90.00
_cell.angle_beta   90.00
_cell.angle_gamma   90.00
#
_symmetry.space_group_name_H-M   'P 1'
#
loop_
_entity.id
_entity.type
_entity.pdbx_description
1 polymer ?
#
loop_
_entity_poly.entity_id
_entity_poly.type
_entity_poly.pdbx_seq_one_letter_code
_entity_poly.pdbx_strand_id
1 'polypeptide(L)'
;MGEQSCGKSFMLNHLVGTTFDGSAMRCTEGVWMSLVNTKECIYVALDFEGLRSLERTPQEDASKMFHKFQDGVKLFESDPKIFQARLCIIIKDVPEADKDGIIKEFQLKLDKLVEEEGGDNFITKMYGGGLNIITWPVFKDVAWFEKLSKIKIKLDKQKTKYENAKTFLQNTKVIMAKLKICDWSSLNENLIHIRVATLKRLLSIAVTYGIEQKDPIFEPLMNHDSEEPIDGPIDFLNDDKPIKLFPDDDDHVDEFFIQLSEYLRNHFEKTTQLRKESSDDNKWFSNFDRFLKDIIKRRTSRVQNWYMQNTVKFPQDNSDIIDGKYALDQKIGELARLWTLCGLTCHQCGLKCIKNCENHDHTENHDCLTDHKCHFPCHFTEAHNDYPTPGCRHKAGHKGKHACAKMIHLCGKACFLIDKLNCQKVCSKEIGHDDGEHLCQSKRNHYCGKDCSLSIHDTKEDYCCPNKCIISYEEEHDFHRCENTICPIQCPIPDCKERCQSDDHFHALQQVNHFCGKEHQCRELCEEDGICNVVTEPKKQEAIYKGRVEGTVITYTKYIQLNEKLKCNKKIPPNEFEHTGKHTHKEEEAFHYCNKKCQFCEYYCTLPYGHEQQIHETKHGNMTQTEFTGEDNEFEYAGVGDQGTFVLCNLVSNTQNIDL
;
A
#
# COMPACT_ATOMS: atom_id res chain seq x y z
N MET A 1 23.23 30.14 -9.48
CA MET A 1 22.20 31.13 -9.88
C MET A 1 22.85 32.50 -9.96
N GLY A 2 22.26 33.44 -10.72
CA GLY A 2 22.77 34.81 -10.89
C GLY A 2 22.25 35.46 -12.16
N GLU A 3 22.61 36.71 -12.39
CA GLU A 3 22.20 37.50 -13.56
C GLU A 3 22.51 36.81 -14.91
N GLN A 4 21.81 37.27 -15.94
CA GLN A 4 21.98 36.78 -17.31
C GLN A 4 23.39 37.11 -17.85
N SER A 5 23.97 36.17 -18.60
CA SER A 5 25.29 36.31 -19.25
C SER A 5 26.51 36.53 -18.32
N CYS A 6 26.39 36.30 -17.01
CA CYS A 6 27.54 36.42 -16.09
C CYS A 6 28.55 35.25 -16.14
N GLY A 7 28.56 34.38 -17.17
CA GLY A 7 29.49 33.24 -17.24
C GLY A 7 29.25 32.13 -16.22
N LYS A 8 27.98 31.79 -15.93
CA LYS A 8 27.58 30.69 -15.03
C LYS A 8 27.93 29.32 -15.63
N SER A 9 27.46 29.07 -16.84
CA SER A 9 27.68 27.86 -17.61
C SER A 9 29.18 27.59 -17.84
N PHE A 10 29.94 28.64 -18.18
CA PHE A 10 31.40 28.57 -18.33
C PHE A 10 32.09 28.09 -17.04
N MET A 11 31.71 28.63 -15.88
CA MET A 11 32.27 28.22 -14.59
C MET A 11 31.95 26.76 -14.29
N LEU A 12 30.70 26.31 -14.47
CA LEU A 12 30.31 24.93 -14.23
C LEU A 12 31.09 23.96 -15.12
N ASN A 13 31.25 24.30 -16.41
CA ASN A 13 32.02 23.50 -17.36
C ASN A 13 33.47 23.31 -16.91
N HIS A 14 34.12 24.37 -16.40
CA HIS A 14 35.51 24.27 -15.94
C HIS A 14 35.65 23.65 -14.55
N LEU A 15 34.66 23.85 -13.67
CA LEU A 15 34.73 23.37 -12.30
C LEU A 15 34.52 21.85 -12.22
N VAL A 16 33.49 21.33 -12.87
CA VAL A 16 33.10 19.91 -12.76
C VAL A 16 33.16 19.15 -14.10
N GLY A 17 33.50 19.81 -15.21
CA GLY A 17 33.65 19.15 -16.51
C GLY A 17 32.33 18.97 -17.28
N THR A 18 31.36 19.86 -17.08
CA THR A 18 30.08 19.84 -17.82
C THR A 18 30.24 20.44 -19.22
N THR A 19 29.19 20.32 -20.04
CA THR A 19 29.16 20.82 -21.43
C THR A 19 27.93 21.70 -21.69
N PHE A 20 27.62 22.62 -20.78
CA PHE A 20 26.56 23.60 -21.00
C PHE A 20 26.99 24.61 -22.07
N ASP A 21 26.05 25.04 -22.93
CA ASP A 21 26.34 26.06 -23.93
C ASP A 21 26.68 27.41 -23.29
N GLY A 22 27.70 28.09 -23.84
CA GLY A 22 28.11 29.43 -23.41
C GLY A 22 28.01 30.43 -24.55
N SER A 23 27.19 31.47 -24.41
CA SER A 23 27.14 32.62 -25.34
C SER A 23 26.82 33.93 -24.61
N ALA A 24 27.04 35.06 -25.29
CA ALA A 24 26.76 36.40 -24.79
C ALA A 24 25.25 36.79 -24.86
N MET A 25 24.45 36.09 -25.67
CA MET A 25 22.98 36.25 -25.75
C MET A 25 22.27 35.28 -24.78
N ARG A 26 20.93 35.37 -24.63
CA ARG A 26 20.17 34.44 -23.76
C ARG A 26 20.46 32.99 -24.21
N CYS A 27 21.17 32.20 -23.40
CA CYS A 27 21.56 30.82 -23.75
C CYS A 27 20.72 29.75 -23.05
N THR A 28 20.29 30.04 -21.83
CA THR A 28 19.67 29.05 -20.95
C THR A 28 18.21 29.42 -20.78
N GLU A 29 17.30 28.62 -21.35
CA GLU A 29 15.86 28.67 -21.03
C GLU A 29 15.56 27.62 -19.97
N GLY A 30 14.97 28.02 -18.84
CA GLY A 30 14.63 27.11 -17.74
C GLY A 30 15.84 26.60 -16.94
N VAL A 31 15.86 25.30 -16.62
CA VAL A 31 16.91 24.66 -15.80
C VAL A 31 17.48 23.46 -16.55
N TRP A 32 18.79 23.46 -16.75
CA TRP A 32 19.50 22.38 -17.44
C TRP A 32 20.29 21.54 -16.44
N MET A 33 20.30 20.22 -16.65
CA MET A 33 21.00 19.27 -15.80
C MET A 33 22.09 18.54 -16.58
N SER A 34 23.28 18.45 -16.02
CA SER A 34 24.39 17.65 -16.56
C SER A 34 24.95 16.73 -15.48
N LEU A 35 25.29 15.50 -15.88
CA LEU A 35 25.86 14.48 -15.00
C LEU A 35 27.33 14.28 -15.33
N VAL A 36 28.20 14.24 -14.32
CA VAL A 36 29.62 13.90 -14.48
C VAL A 36 29.98 12.77 -13.51
N ASN A 37 30.29 11.61 -14.07
CA ASN A 37 30.66 10.43 -13.29
C ASN A 37 32.14 10.50 -12.90
N THR A 38 32.42 10.30 -11.62
CA THR A 38 33.78 10.04 -11.12
C THR A 38 33.89 8.62 -10.56
N LYS A 39 35.06 8.26 -10.05
CA LYS A 39 35.27 6.96 -9.40
C LYS A 39 34.52 6.83 -8.05
N GLU A 40 34.27 7.95 -7.38
CA GLU A 40 33.73 7.95 -6.01
C GLU A 40 32.29 8.46 -5.93
N CYS A 41 31.90 9.38 -6.82
CA CYS A 41 30.57 9.98 -6.82
C CYS A 41 30.12 10.47 -8.21
N ILE A 42 28.85 10.84 -8.32
CA ILE A 42 28.29 11.49 -9.50
C ILE A 42 28.06 12.97 -9.15
N TYR A 43 28.65 13.88 -9.92
CA TYR A 43 28.27 15.28 -9.85
C TYR A 43 26.99 15.49 -10.67
N VAL A 44 25.98 16.07 -10.02
CA VAL A 44 24.80 16.60 -10.69
C VAL A 44 24.91 18.11 -10.71
N ALA A 45 25.14 18.69 -11.88
CA ALA A 45 25.21 20.12 -12.08
C ALA A 45 23.89 20.63 -12.64
N LEU A 46 23.33 21.67 -12.01
CA LEU A 46 22.13 22.37 -12.46
C LEU A 46 22.49 23.79 -12.88
N ASP A 47 22.29 24.12 -14.16
CA ASP A 47 22.44 25.48 -14.69
C ASP A 47 21.07 26.13 -14.82
N PHE A 48 20.86 27.19 -14.06
CA PHE A 48 19.59 27.92 -14.02
C PHE A 48 19.66 29.14 -14.94
N GLU A 49 18.57 29.41 -15.64
CA GLU A 49 18.39 30.64 -16.41
C GLU A 49 18.75 31.88 -15.58
N GLY A 50 19.41 32.83 -16.24
CA GLY A 50 19.77 34.08 -15.60
C GLY A 50 18.56 34.93 -15.29
N LEU A 51 18.52 35.50 -14.09
CA LEU A 51 17.51 36.50 -13.74
C LEU A 51 17.73 37.74 -14.64
N ARG A 52 16.65 38.25 -15.25
CA ARG A 52 16.70 39.51 -16.02
C ARG A 52 17.08 40.64 -15.07
N SER A 53 18.19 41.34 -15.30
CA SER A 53 18.48 42.58 -14.58
C SER A 53 17.67 43.72 -15.20
N LEU A 54 16.98 44.47 -14.35
CA LEU A 54 16.61 45.85 -14.65
C LEU A 54 17.82 46.68 -14.23
N GLU A 55 18.40 47.41 -15.17
CA GLU A 55 19.58 48.28 -15.04
C GLU A 55 19.69 48.97 -13.64
N ARG A 56 20.43 48.37 -12.70
CA ARG A 56 20.76 48.93 -11.38
C ARG A 56 22.11 48.41 -10.87
N THR A 57 22.64 49.05 -9.84
CA THR A 57 24.00 48.81 -9.32
C THR A 57 24.10 47.48 -8.54
N PRO A 58 25.27 46.80 -8.55
CA PRO A 58 25.45 45.48 -7.90
C PRO A 58 25.10 45.45 -6.39
N GLN A 59 25.12 46.61 -5.74
CA GLN A 59 24.89 46.76 -4.30
C GLN A 59 23.41 46.67 -3.89
N GLU A 60 22.48 47.17 -4.71
CA GLU A 60 21.03 47.11 -4.41
C GLU A 60 20.46 45.70 -4.66
N ASP A 61 21.07 44.94 -5.57
CA ASP A 61 20.63 43.60 -5.94
C ASP A 61 21.00 42.53 -4.90
N ALA A 62 22.12 42.70 -4.18
CA ALA A 62 22.53 41.76 -3.13
C ALA A 62 21.55 41.74 -1.94
N SER A 63 21.13 42.91 -1.45
CA SER A 63 20.15 43.00 -0.35
C SER A 63 18.78 42.43 -0.75
N LYS A 64 18.30 42.73 -1.96
CA LYS A 64 17.05 42.12 -2.48
C LYS A 64 17.17 40.61 -2.64
N MET A 65 18.33 40.11 -3.05
CA MET A 65 18.57 38.67 -3.14
C MET A 65 18.51 38.01 -1.76
N PHE A 66 19.11 38.62 -0.74
CA PHE A 66 19.04 38.11 0.62
C PHE A 66 17.62 38.13 1.18
N HIS A 67 16.86 39.21 0.96
CA HIS A 67 15.45 39.24 1.32
C HIS A 67 14.64 38.16 0.60
N LYS A 68 14.87 37.90 -0.70
CA LYS A 68 14.22 36.78 -1.41
C LYS A 68 14.59 35.42 -0.84
N PHE A 69 15.83 35.22 -0.38
CA PHE A 69 16.20 33.99 0.32
C PHE A 69 15.51 33.89 1.67
N GLN A 70 15.39 35.01 2.39
CA GLN A 70 14.69 35.09 3.67
C GLN A 70 13.19 34.81 3.51
N ASP A 71 12.54 35.39 2.50
CA ASP A 71 11.15 35.10 2.13
C ASP A 71 10.97 33.60 1.80
N GLY A 72 11.99 32.99 1.20
CA GLY A 72 12.02 31.56 0.92
C GLY A 72 12.04 30.68 2.17
N VAL A 73 12.56 31.14 3.31
CA VAL A 73 12.62 30.36 4.56
C VAL A 73 11.25 29.91 4.99
N LYS A 74 10.26 30.82 4.96
CA LYS A 74 8.86 30.57 5.33
C LYS A 74 8.21 29.47 4.49
N LEU A 75 8.70 29.24 3.26
CA LEU A 75 8.19 28.22 2.36
C LEU A 75 8.69 26.81 2.68
N PHE A 76 9.79 26.68 3.43
CA PHE A 76 10.47 25.41 3.71
C PHE A 76 10.51 25.05 5.20
N GLU A 77 9.82 25.81 6.07
CA GLU A 77 9.78 25.59 7.53
C GLU A 77 9.36 24.18 7.95
N SER A 78 8.60 23.48 7.11
CA SER A 78 7.98 22.19 7.44
C SER A 78 8.92 20.98 7.34
N ASP A 79 10.11 21.08 6.73
CA ASP A 79 11.02 19.93 6.61
C ASP A 79 12.52 20.32 6.50
N PRO A 80 13.28 20.16 7.61
CA PRO A 80 14.69 20.53 7.68
C PRO A 80 15.62 19.65 6.79
N LYS A 81 15.09 18.63 6.11
CA LYS A 81 15.85 17.80 5.17
C LYS A 81 15.76 18.29 3.71
N ILE A 82 14.78 19.14 3.36
CA ILE A 82 14.58 19.62 1.99
C ILE A 82 15.79 20.44 1.52
N PHE A 83 16.19 21.43 2.33
CA PHE A 83 17.35 22.28 2.08
C PHE A 83 18.38 22.14 3.20
N GLN A 84 19.26 21.15 3.04
CA GLN A 84 20.60 21.18 3.61
C GLN A 84 21.56 21.32 2.44
N ALA A 85 21.97 22.57 2.19
CA ALA A 85 22.93 22.92 1.16
C ALA A 85 24.02 23.81 1.78
N ARG A 86 25.10 24.06 1.04
CA ARG A 86 26.06 25.11 1.41
C ARG A 86 25.89 26.26 0.42
N LEU A 87 25.74 27.47 0.93
CA LEU A 87 25.68 28.67 0.10
C LEU A 87 27.09 29.13 -0.20
N CYS A 88 27.41 29.26 -1.49
CA CYS A 88 28.67 29.83 -1.94
C CYS A 88 28.37 31.05 -2.82
N ILE A 89 28.72 32.24 -2.33
CA ILE A 89 28.57 33.50 -3.06
C ILE A 89 29.90 33.80 -3.74
N ILE A 90 29.88 33.94 -5.07
CA ILE A 90 31.07 34.25 -5.86
C ILE A 90 30.91 35.65 -6.46
N ILE A 91 31.78 36.56 -6.05
CA ILE A 91 31.84 37.93 -6.55
C ILE A 91 32.91 37.97 -7.65
N LYS A 92 32.50 38.29 -8.88
CA LYS A 92 33.36 38.18 -10.07
C LYS A 92 34.15 39.46 -10.32
N ASP A 93 35.25 39.31 -11.06
CA ASP A 93 36.08 40.41 -11.58
C ASP A 93 36.51 41.43 -10.53
N VAL A 94 36.92 40.93 -9.36
CA VAL A 94 37.37 41.76 -8.23
C VAL A 94 38.88 42.01 -8.36
N PRO A 95 39.33 43.27 -8.48
CA PRO A 95 40.75 43.61 -8.40
C PRO A 95 41.31 43.29 -7.00
N GLU A 96 42.59 42.90 -6.92
CA GLU A 96 43.18 42.49 -5.64
C GLU A 96 43.16 43.63 -4.59
N ALA A 97 43.20 44.89 -5.04
CA ALA A 97 43.13 46.07 -4.17
C ALA A 97 41.77 46.23 -3.45
N ASP A 98 40.67 45.77 -4.06
CA ASP A 98 39.30 45.99 -3.55
C ASP A 98 38.75 44.80 -2.77
N LYS A 99 39.49 43.69 -2.77
CA LYS A 99 39.09 42.40 -2.23
C LYS A 99 38.65 42.45 -0.77
N ASP A 100 39.45 43.06 0.10
CA ASP A 100 39.15 43.11 1.54
C ASP A 100 37.98 44.06 1.84
N GLY A 101 37.86 45.15 1.08
CA GLY A 101 36.76 46.10 1.21
C GLY A 101 35.42 45.47 0.88
N ILE A 102 35.34 44.76 -0.26
CA ILE A 102 34.11 44.10 -0.72
C ILE A 102 33.69 42.97 0.22
N ILE A 103 34.64 42.14 0.67
CA ILE A 103 34.35 41.05 1.62
C ILE A 103 33.78 41.63 2.92
N LYS A 104 34.41 42.67 3.46
CA LYS A 104 33.96 43.31 4.70
C LYS A 104 32.55 43.91 4.57
N GLU A 105 32.23 44.51 3.42
CA GLU A 105 30.90 45.07 3.18
C GLU A 105 29.82 43.98 3.09
N PHE A 106 30.08 42.91 2.35
CA PHE A 106 29.13 41.78 2.25
C PHE A 106 28.90 41.13 3.61
N GLN A 107 29.97 40.97 4.40
CA GLN A 107 29.87 40.42 5.75
C GLN A 107 29.01 41.32 6.64
N LEU A 108 29.23 42.64 6.65
CA LEU A 108 28.41 43.59 7.43
C LEU A 108 26.91 43.53 7.07
N LYS A 109 26.57 43.36 5.79
CA LYS A 109 25.17 43.23 5.36
C LYS A 109 24.53 41.93 5.83
N LEU A 110 25.29 40.83 5.79
CA LEU A 110 24.82 39.54 6.28
C LEU A 110 24.68 39.55 7.80
N ASP A 111 25.65 40.12 8.52
CA ASP A 111 25.60 40.24 9.98
C ASP A 111 24.36 41.02 10.40
N LYS A 112 24.05 42.13 9.71
CA LYS A 112 22.82 42.91 9.95
C LYS A 112 21.54 42.07 9.75
N LEU A 113 21.47 41.28 8.69
CA LEU A 113 20.31 40.42 8.42
C LEU A 113 20.19 39.29 9.47
N VAL A 114 21.32 38.72 9.89
CA VAL A 114 21.36 37.71 10.94
C VAL A 114 20.96 38.29 12.29
N GLU A 115 21.33 39.54 12.59
CA GLU A 115 20.87 40.27 13.79
C GLU A 115 19.36 40.57 13.74
N GLU A 116 18.82 40.93 12.57
CA GLU A 116 17.38 41.23 12.38
C GLU A 116 16.50 39.96 12.49
N GLU A 117 16.90 38.87 11.85
CA GLU A 117 16.10 37.63 11.72
C GLU A 117 16.45 36.56 12.78
N GLY A 118 17.52 36.76 13.55
CA GLY A 118 17.94 35.86 14.62
C GLY A 118 18.19 34.42 14.16
N GLY A 119 17.67 33.44 14.91
CA GLY A 119 17.79 32.01 14.60
C GLY A 119 17.01 31.55 13.36
N ASP A 120 16.10 32.39 12.85
CA ASP A 120 15.24 32.10 11.71
C ASP A 120 15.77 32.66 10.38
N ASN A 121 17.03 33.12 10.36
CA ASN A 121 17.69 33.53 9.14
C ASN A 121 17.90 32.34 8.16
N PHE A 122 17.91 32.66 6.86
CA PHE A 122 18.04 31.67 5.79
C PHE A 122 19.35 30.87 5.83
N ILE A 123 20.44 31.43 6.34
CA ILE A 123 21.75 30.77 6.42
C ILE A 123 21.65 29.59 7.39
N THR A 124 21.05 29.81 8.56
CA THR A 124 20.83 28.77 9.56
C THR A 124 19.79 27.77 9.07
N LYS A 125 18.62 28.24 8.61
CA LYS A 125 17.46 27.37 8.30
C LYS A 125 17.61 26.57 7.00
N MET A 126 18.15 27.16 5.94
CA MET A 126 18.26 26.51 4.61
C MET A 126 19.65 25.98 4.28
N TYR A 127 20.70 26.49 4.94
CA TYR A 127 22.09 26.15 4.61
C TYR A 127 22.87 25.56 5.79
N GLY A 128 22.22 25.30 6.92
CA GLY A 128 22.84 24.70 8.11
C GLY A 128 24.04 25.49 8.63
N GLY A 129 24.04 26.81 8.47
CA GLY A 129 25.16 27.69 8.81
C GLY A 129 26.30 27.72 7.80
N GLY A 130 26.20 26.95 6.70
CA GLY A 130 27.25 26.83 5.70
C GLY A 130 27.24 27.96 4.67
N LEU A 131 27.99 29.03 4.93
CA LEU A 131 28.20 30.13 3.98
C LEU A 131 29.69 30.29 3.62
N ASN A 132 29.98 30.47 2.33
CA ASN A 132 31.30 30.89 1.85
C ASN A 132 31.16 32.07 0.88
N ILE A 133 31.93 33.13 1.10
CA ILE A 133 32.04 34.27 0.19
C ILE A 133 33.41 34.21 -0.48
N ILE A 134 33.43 34.23 -1.81
CA ILE A 134 34.65 34.09 -2.61
C ILE A 134 34.72 35.22 -3.62
N THR A 135 35.80 35.99 -3.58
CA THR A 135 36.15 36.97 -4.62
C THR A 135 36.94 36.30 -5.74
N TRP A 136 36.53 36.49 -6.99
CA TRP A 136 37.22 35.97 -8.16
C TRP A 136 38.16 37.03 -8.73
N PRO A 137 39.45 36.70 -8.94
CA PRO A 137 40.33 37.51 -9.78
C PRO A 137 39.71 37.82 -11.15
N VAL A 138 40.20 38.91 -11.76
CA VAL A 138 39.79 39.34 -13.11
C VAL A 138 39.93 38.20 -14.12
N PHE A 139 38.91 38.01 -14.95
CA PHE A 139 38.90 36.97 -15.98
C PHE A 139 40.14 37.04 -16.88
N LYS A 140 40.76 35.86 -17.16
CA LYS A 140 42.05 35.66 -17.87
C LYS A 140 43.34 35.81 -17.04
N ASP A 141 43.25 36.15 -15.76
CA ASP A 141 44.40 36.04 -14.85
C ASP A 141 44.71 34.55 -14.56
N VAL A 142 45.99 34.18 -14.45
CA VAL A 142 46.40 32.84 -13.99
C VAL A 142 45.83 32.53 -12.60
N ALA A 143 45.73 33.55 -11.74
CA ALA A 143 45.11 33.46 -10.42
C ALA A 143 43.65 32.97 -10.47
N TRP A 144 42.94 33.22 -11.58
CA TRP A 144 41.57 32.74 -11.81
C TRP A 144 41.51 31.20 -11.82
N PHE A 145 42.42 30.56 -12.56
CA PHE A 145 42.48 29.10 -12.71
C PHE A 145 43.01 28.40 -11.46
N GLU A 146 43.97 29.03 -10.77
CA GLU A 146 44.45 28.53 -9.47
C GLU A 146 43.32 28.52 -8.44
N LYS A 147 42.48 29.57 -8.41
CA LYS A 147 41.38 29.67 -7.47
C LYS A 147 40.26 28.69 -7.80
N LEU A 148 39.96 28.48 -9.08
CA LEU A 148 39.04 27.43 -9.52
C LEU A 148 39.49 26.04 -9.07
N SER A 149 40.78 25.72 -9.22
CA SER A 149 41.37 24.47 -8.74
C SER A 149 41.21 24.28 -7.22
N LYS A 150 41.43 25.35 -6.44
CA LYS A 150 41.22 25.34 -4.98
C LYS A 150 39.75 25.10 -4.60
N ILE A 151 38.79 25.65 -5.35
CA ILE A 151 37.37 25.39 -5.13
C ILE A 151 37.03 23.94 -5.45
N LYS A 152 37.55 23.40 -6.55
CA LYS A 152 37.35 21.99 -6.91
C LYS A 152 37.81 21.05 -5.80
N ILE A 153 39.02 21.26 -5.27
CA ILE A 153 39.54 20.46 -4.14
C ILE A 153 38.61 20.53 -2.91
N LYS A 154 38.03 21.70 -2.62
CA LYS A 154 37.08 21.84 -1.50
C LYS A 154 35.76 21.12 -1.80
N LEU A 155 35.28 21.18 -3.03
CA LEU A 155 34.06 20.50 -3.48
C LEU A 155 34.21 18.98 -3.41
N ASP A 156 35.36 18.45 -3.81
CA ASP A 156 35.64 17.01 -3.85
C ASP A 156 35.75 16.39 -2.47
N LYS A 157 36.12 17.19 -1.46
CA LYS A 157 36.14 16.78 -0.05
C LYS A 157 34.75 16.78 0.61
N GLN A 158 33.71 17.26 -0.07
CA GLN A 158 32.37 17.25 0.49
C GLN A 158 31.79 15.83 0.46
N LYS A 159 31.05 15.47 1.51
CA LYS A 159 30.30 14.22 1.53
C LYS A 159 29.15 14.28 0.53
N THR A 160 28.84 13.15 -0.10
CA THR A 160 27.66 13.03 -0.96
C THR A 160 26.39 13.26 -0.13
N LYS A 161 25.42 13.98 -0.72
CA LYS A 161 24.14 14.27 -0.06
C LYS A 161 23.15 13.11 -0.19
N TYR A 162 23.15 12.46 -1.35
CA TYR A 162 22.26 11.35 -1.65
C TYR A 162 23.07 10.07 -1.70
N GLU A 163 22.51 9.01 -1.12
CA GLU A 163 23.09 7.67 -1.14
C GLU A 163 23.14 7.10 -2.56
N ASN A 164 22.08 7.32 -3.34
CA ASN A 164 22.01 6.89 -4.74
C ASN A 164 21.23 7.87 -5.64
N ALA A 165 21.37 7.68 -6.95
CA ALA A 165 20.78 8.54 -7.98
C ALA A 165 19.25 8.47 -8.03
N LYS A 166 18.65 7.33 -7.65
CA LYS A 166 17.18 7.15 -7.64
C LYS A 166 16.53 7.97 -6.54
N THR A 167 17.08 7.96 -5.32
CA THR A 167 16.64 8.82 -4.23
C THR A 167 16.78 10.29 -4.60
N PHE A 168 17.90 10.68 -5.24
CA PHE A 168 18.08 12.04 -5.77
C PHE A 168 16.97 12.41 -6.76
N LEU A 169 16.73 11.55 -7.75
CA LEU A 169 15.74 11.80 -8.80
C LEU A 169 14.32 11.87 -8.25
N GLN A 170 13.93 10.95 -7.35
CA GLN A 170 12.61 10.95 -6.73
C GLN A 170 12.39 12.23 -5.93
N ASN A 171 13.33 12.60 -5.05
CA ASN A 171 13.21 13.80 -4.25
C ASN A 171 13.17 15.06 -5.13
N THR A 172 14.01 15.12 -6.17
CA THR A 172 14.02 16.23 -7.13
C THR A 172 12.69 16.35 -7.87
N LYS A 173 12.12 15.24 -8.36
CA LYS A 173 10.81 15.23 -9.02
C LYS A 173 9.71 15.73 -8.10
N VAL A 174 9.67 15.26 -6.85
CA VAL A 174 8.67 15.72 -5.88
C VAL A 174 8.87 17.19 -5.57
N ILE A 175 10.09 17.66 -5.33
CA ILE A 175 10.38 19.09 -5.10
C ILE A 175 9.95 19.94 -6.31
N MET A 176 10.26 19.51 -7.54
CA MET A 176 9.86 20.23 -8.75
C MET A 176 8.34 20.26 -8.94
N ALA A 177 7.65 19.15 -8.68
CA ALA A 177 6.19 19.08 -8.71
C ALA A 177 5.60 20.05 -7.69
N LYS A 178 6.08 19.99 -6.44
CA LYS A 178 5.69 20.88 -5.35
C LYS A 178 5.91 22.35 -5.68
N LEU A 179 7.09 22.71 -6.21
CA LEU A 179 7.36 24.07 -6.67
C LEU A 179 6.41 24.52 -7.78
N LYS A 180 6.05 23.63 -8.71
CA LYS A 180 5.16 23.94 -9.83
C LYS A 180 3.72 24.18 -9.41
N ILE A 181 3.23 23.43 -8.42
CA ILE A 181 1.87 23.59 -7.87
C ILE A 181 1.86 24.47 -6.61
N CYS A 182 3.00 25.07 -6.25
CA CYS A 182 3.21 25.82 -5.02
C CYS A 182 2.76 25.05 -3.77
N ASP A 183 3.03 23.75 -3.66
CA ASP A 183 2.74 22.90 -2.50
C ASP A 183 3.88 22.93 -1.48
N TRP A 184 3.57 23.36 -0.25
CA TRP A 184 4.53 23.55 0.86
C TRP A 184 4.28 22.58 2.03
N SER A 185 3.45 21.56 1.80
CA SER A 185 3.27 20.46 2.74
C SER A 185 4.59 19.73 3.02
N SER A 186 4.62 18.84 4.00
CA SER A 186 5.81 18.03 4.31
C SER A 186 6.27 17.21 3.08
N LEU A 187 7.56 17.28 2.73
CA LEU A 187 8.12 16.44 1.67
C LEU A 187 8.07 14.97 2.09
N ASN A 188 8.34 14.68 3.36
CA ASN A 188 8.29 13.32 3.90
C ASN A 188 6.90 12.70 3.78
N GLU A 189 5.82 13.43 4.08
CA GLU A 189 4.44 12.92 3.92
C GLU A 189 4.15 12.55 2.45
N ASN A 190 4.54 13.39 1.48
CA ASN A 190 4.36 13.07 0.05
C ASN A 190 5.20 11.85 -0.38
N LEU A 191 6.41 11.69 0.15
CA LEU A 191 7.26 10.52 -0.13
C LEU A 191 6.66 9.24 0.45
N ILE A 192 6.07 9.31 1.65
CA ILE A 192 5.35 8.20 2.28
C ILE A 192 4.14 7.81 1.41
N HIS A 193 3.29 8.78 1.07
CA HIS A 193 2.11 8.56 0.24
C HIS A 193 2.48 7.90 -1.10
N ILE A 194 3.51 8.41 -1.80
CA ILE A 194 3.98 7.83 -3.07
C ILE A 194 4.49 6.39 -2.87
N ARG A 195 5.27 6.14 -1.81
CA ARG A 195 5.79 4.78 -1.52
C ARG A 195 4.65 3.82 -1.23
N VAL A 196 3.77 4.16 -0.29
CA VAL A 196 2.62 3.32 0.10
C VAL A 196 1.71 3.07 -1.10
N ALA A 197 1.35 4.10 -1.88
CA ALA A 197 0.52 3.94 -3.07
C ALA A 197 1.15 2.98 -4.09
N THR A 198 2.47 3.06 -4.28
CA THR A 198 3.21 2.15 -5.15
C THR A 198 3.14 0.71 -4.63
N LEU A 199 3.38 0.49 -3.33
CA LEU A 199 3.28 -0.83 -2.71
C LEU A 199 1.86 -1.40 -2.80
N LYS A 200 0.83 -0.58 -2.50
CA LYS A 200 -0.60 -0.96 -2.59
C LYS A 200 -0.98 -1.46 -3.98
N ARG A 201 -0.49 -0.78 -5.02
CA ARG A 201 -0.70 -1.20 -6.43
C ARG A 201 -0.07 -2.57 -6.73
N LEU A 202 1.05 -2.89 -6.08
CA LEU A 202 1.80 -4.13 -6.29
C LEU A 202 1.33 -5.29 -5.41
N LEU A 203 0.51 -5.05 -4.37
CA LEU A 203 0.08 -6.07 -3.41
C LEU A 203 -0.51 -7.33 -4.07
N SER A 204 -1.38 -7.15 -5.07
CA SER A 204 -2.02 -8.27 -5.75
C SER A 204 -0.98 -9.19 -6.41
N ILE A 205 -0.03 -8.61 -7.15
CA ILE A 205 1.04 -9.36 -7.83
C ILE A 205 1.99 -9.96 -6.79
N ALA A 206 2.37 -9.19 -5.77
CA ALA A 206 3.29 -9.62 -4.72
C ALA A 206 2.76 -10.81 -3.92
N VAL A 207 1.48 -10.81 -3.52
CA VAL A 207 0.87 -11.94 -2.81
C VAL A 207 0.70 -13.14 -3.73
N THR A 208 0.17 -12.92 -4.93
CA THR A 208 -0.13 -13.99 -5.91
C THR A 208 1.12 -14.71 -6.41
N TYR A 209 2.16 -13.95 -6.79
CA TYR A 209 3.34 -14.47 -7.47
C TYR A 209 4.64 -14.32 -6.66
N GLY A 210 4.69 -13.47 -5.63
CA GLY A 210 5.92 -13.30 -4.83
C GLY A 210 6.98 -12.45 -5.54
N ILE A 211 6.55 -11.58 -6.45
CA ILE A 211 7.35 -10.73 -7.35
C ILE A 211 6.65 -9.38 -7.54
N GLU A 212 7.36 -8.38 -8.07
CA GLU A 212 6.77 -7.06 -8.38
C GLU A 212 6.25 -6.99 -9.83
N GLN A 213 6.88 -7.71 -10.75
CA GLN A 213 6.51 -7.67 -12.18
C GLN A 213 6.69 -9.03 -12.84
N LYS A 214 5.73 -9.39 -13.70
CA LYS A 214 5.67 -10.65 -14.45
C LYS A 214 6.20 -10.54 -15.88
N ASP A 215 5.96 -9.41 -16.55
CA ASP A 215 6.25 -9.20 -17.97
C ASP A 215 6.87 -7.82 -18.23
N PRO A 216 7.91 -7.67 -19.08
CA PRO A 216 8.59 -8.70 -19.90
C PRO A 216 9.76 -9.42 -19.18
N ILE A 217 10.14 -8.99 -17.98
CA ILE A 217 11.19 -9.60 -17.15
C ILE A 217 10.61 -9.82 -15.75
N PHE A 218 10.89 -10.98 -15.16
CA PHE A 218 10.54 -11.28 -13.77
C PHE A 218 11.36 -10.38 -12.83
N GLU A 219 10.69 -9.44 -12.17
CA GLU A 219 11.34 -8.60 -11.14
C GLU A 219 11.00 -9.14 -9.75
N PRO A 220 12.00 -9.56 -8.94
CA PRO A 220 11.74 -10.02 -7.59
C PRO A 220 11.18 -8.90 -6.72
N LEU A 221 10.72 -9.24 -5.51
CA LEU A 221 10.42 -8.23 -4.49
C LEU A 221 11.71 -7.46 -4.19
N MET A 222 11.71 -6.14 -4.38
CA MET A 222 12.89 -5.29 -4.24
C MET A 222 12.76 -4.37 -3.04
N ASN A 223 13.89 -4.06 -2.41
CA ASN A 223 14.01 -2.87 -1.59
C ASN A 223 14.11 -1.65 -2.50
N HIS A 224 13.12 -0.77 -2.49
CA HIS A 224 13.06 0.38 -3.41
C HIS A 224 14.08 1.47 -3.10
N ASP A 225 14.78 1.36 -1.96
CA ASP A 225 15.84 2.27 -1.54
C ASP A 225 17.24 1.76 -1.92
N SER A 226 17.56 0.48 -1.65
CA SER A 226 18.86 -0.11 -2.00
C SER A 226 18.90 -0.75 -3.40
N GLU A 227 17.75 -1.02 -4.02
CA GLU A 227 17.61 -1.80 -5.25
C GLU A 227 18.06 -3.26 -5.14
N GLU A 228 18.21 -3.74 -3.91
CA GLU A 228 18.55 -5.13 -3.64
C GLU A 228 17.28 -5.98 -3.54
N PRO A 229 17.32 -7.24 -4.00
CA PRO A 229 16.21 -8.16 -3.83
C PRO A 229 15.99 -8.47 -2.34
N ILE A 230 14.72 -8.59 -1.95
CA ILE A 230 14.35 -9.03 -0.61
C ILE A 230 14.71 -10.51 -0.46
N ASP A 231 15.68 -10.74 0.43
CA ASP A 231 16.15 -12.06 0.81
C ASP A 231 15.02 -12.97 1.27
N GLY A 232 15.12 -14.23 0.86
CA GLY A 232 14.19 -15.29 1.24
C GLY A 232 14.05 -16.33 0.13
N PRO A 233 13.71 -17.58 0.49
CA PRO A 233 13.43 -18.60 -0.52
C PRO A 233 12.26 -18.14 -1.38
N ILE A 234 12.46 -18.12 -2.69
CA ILE A 234 11.33 -18.01 -3.62
C ILE A 234 10.59 -19.35 -3.53
N ASP A 235 9.25 -19.31 -3.53
CA ASP A 235 8.44 -20.52 -3.52
C ASP A 235 8.57 -21.24 -4.87
N PHE A 236 9.64 -22.01 -4.99
CA PHE A 236 9.95 -22.87 -6.13
C PHE A 236 9.62 -24.30 -5.75
N LEU A 237 8.93 -25.02 -6.64
CA LEU A 237 8.72 -26.46 -6.47
C LEU A 237 9.46 -27.30 -7.51
N ASN A 238 9.73 -26.81 -8.73
CA ASN A 238 10.47 -27.61 -9.74
C ASN A 238 11.18 -26.82 -10.86
N ASP A 239 10.74 -25.60 -11.26
CA ASP A 239 11.22 -24.97 -12.52
C ASP A 239 11.93 -23.61 -12.36
N ASP A 240 12.47 -23.28 -11.18
CA ASP A 240 13.06 -21.96 -10.86
C ASP A 240 12.13 -20.76 -11.18
N LYS A 241 10.83 -21.02 -11.35
CA LYS A 241 9.79 -20.03 -11.56
C LYS A 241 8.89 -19.94 -10.33
N PRO A 242 8.58 -18.71 -9.88
CA PRO A 242 7.71 -18.51 -8.74
C PRO A 242 6.34 -19.14 -8.98
N ILE A 243 5.85 -19.89 -8.00
CA ILE A 243 4.52 -20.49 -8.08
C ILE A 243 3.48 -19.39 -7.92
N LYS A 244 2.53 -19.37 -8.85
CA LYS A 244 1.28 -18.60 -8.75
C LYS A 244 0.38 -19.29 -7.73
N LEU A 245 0.05 -18.61 -6.63
CA LEU A 245 -0.75 -19.17 -5.52
C LEU A 245 -2.19 -18.64 -5.48
N PHE A 246 -2.54 -17.68 -6.33
CA PHE A 246 -3.86 -17.07 -6.40
C PHE A 246 -4.24 -16.87 -7.88
N PRO A 247 -5.51 -16.96 -8.29
CA PRO A 247 -5.91 -16.68 -9.67
C PRO A 247 -5.73 -15.19 -10.03
N ASP A 248 -5.65 -14.88 -11.33
CA ASP A 248 -5.57 -13.47 -11.78
C ASP A 248 -6.97 -12.81 -11.87
N ASP A 249 -8.03 -13.62 -11.81
CA ASP A 249 -9.42 -13.26 -12.02
C ASP A 249 -10.33 -14.12 -11.12
N ASP A 250 -11.46 -13.56 -10.69
CA ASP A 250 -12.38 -14.17 -9.73
C ASP A 250 -13.29 -15.24 -10.37
N ASP A 251 -13.40 -15.27 -11.70
CA ASP A 251 -14.35 -16.14 -12.41
C ASP A 251 -13.96 -17.65 -12.41
N HIS A 252 -12.74 -18.01 -12.00
CA HIS A 252 -12.22 -19.40 -12.10
C HIS A 252 -11.45 -19.88 -10.87
N VAL A 253 -11.80 -19.36 -9.68
CA VAL A 253 -11.08 -19.67 -8.42
C VAL A 253 -11.06 -21.17 -8.11
N ASP A 254 -12.20 -21.86 -8.25
CA ASP A 254 -12.32 -23.28 -7.90
C ASP A 254 -11.53 -24.18 -8.86
N GLU A 255 -11.59 -23.90 -10.17
CA GLU A 255 -10.82 -24.66 -11.17
C GLU A 255 -9.31 -24.46 -10.96
N PHE A 256 -8.88 -23.21 -10.74
CA PHE A 256 -7.50 -22.90 -10.43
C PHE A 256 -7.01 -23.63 -9.18
N PHE A 257 -7.83 -23.61 -8.10
CA PHE A 257 -7.51 -24.31 -6.87
C PHE A 257 -7.35 -25.82 -7.11
N ILE A 258 -8.29 -26.46 -7.81
CA ILE A 258 -8.25 -27.91 -8.06
C ILE A 258 -6.98 -28.28 -8.85
N GLN A 259 -6.68 -27.57 -9.94
CA GLN A 259 -5.52 -27.85 -10.79
C GLN A 259 -4.19 -27.72 -10.01
N LEU A 260 -4.03 -26.62 -9.26
CA LEU A 260 -2.81 -26.38 -8.51
C LEU A 260 -2.71 -27.28 -7.26
N SER A 261 -3.83 -27.52 -6.57
CA SER A 261 -3.89 -28.47 -5.45
C SER A 261 -3.51 -29.88 -5.89
N GLU A 262 -3.92 -30.31 -7.08
CA GLU A 262 -3.48 -31.57 -7.67
C GLU A 262 -1.96 -31.60 -7.91
N TYR A 263 -1.39 -30.54 -8.49
CA TYR A 263 0.06 -30.43 -8.68
C TYR A 263 0.82 -30.51 -7.34
N LEU A 264 0.38 -29.75 -6.33
CA LEU A 264 0.97 -29.71 -4.99
C LEU A 264 0.85 -31.05 -4.26
N ARG A 265 -0.32 -31.69 -4.34
CA ARG A 265 -0.56 -33.04 -3.80
C ARG A 265 0.35 -34.06 -4.45
N ASN A 266 0.45 -34.06 -5.78
CA ASN A 266 1.32 -34.98 -6.51
C ASN A 266 2.79 -34.79 -6.13
N HIS A 267 3.24 -33.55 -5.89
CA HIS A 267 4.57 -33.27 -5.37
C HIS A 267 4.75 -33.83 -3.95
N PHE A 268 3.84 -33.49 -3.03
CA PHE A 268 3.87 -33.96 -1.63
C PHE A 268 3.85 -35.48 -1.51
N GLU A 269 3.00 -36.15 -2.30
CA GLU A 269 2.88 -37.61 -2.28
C GLU A 269 4.13 -38.30 -2.83
N LYS A 270 4.83 -37.69 -3.79
CA LYS A 270 6.11 -38.21 -4.32
C LYS A 270 7.28 -38.02 -3.36
N THR A 271 7.33 -36.89 -2.67
CA THR A 271 8.50 -36.50 -1.85
C THR A 271 8.37 -36.87 -0.38
N THR A 272 7.14 -37.00 0.13
CA THR A 272 6.88 -37.10 1.57
C THR A 272 6.05 -38.33 1.93
N GLN A 273 4.80 -38.43 1.47
CA GLN A 273 3.90 -39.50 1.90
C GLN A 273 2.75 -39.74 0.89
N LEU A 274 2.72 -40.93 0.29
CA LEU A 274 1.61 -41.39 -0.56
C LEU A 274 0.34 -41.53 0.27
N ARG A 275 -0.77 -40.93 -0.18
CA ARG A 275 -2.07 -41.05 0.51
C ARG A 275 -2.57 -42.48 0.53
N LYS A 276 -2.44 -43.18 -0.60
CA LYS A 276 -2.90 -44.56 -0.80
C LYS A 276 -2.24 -45.60 0.12
N GLU A 277 -1.07 -45.26 0.69
CA GLU A 277 -0.33 -46.13 1.62
C GLU A 277 -0.57 -45.73 3.09
N SER A 278 -1.25 -44.61 3.34
CA SER A 278 -1.54 -44.14 4.71
C SER A 278 -2.73 -44.89 5.30
N SER A 279 -2.47 -45.68 6.36
CA SER A 279 -3.54 -46.35 7.11
C SER A 279 -4.41 -45.39 7.93
N ASP A 280 -3.94 -44.17 8.15
CA ASP A 280 -4.64 -43.10 8.88
C ASP A 280 -4.73 -41.85 7.98
N ASP A 281 -5.92 -41.60 7.45
CA ASP A 281 -6.17 -40.47 6.58
C ASP A 281 -6.18 -39.13 7.33
N ASN A 282 -6.52 -39.11 8.63
CA ASN A 282 -6.43 -37.88 9.43
C ASN A 282 -4.97 -37.43 9.55
N LYS A 283 -4.08 -38.38 9.81
CA LYS A 283 -2.63 -38.10 9.89
C LYS A 283 -2.08 -37.61 8.54
N TRP A 284 -2.47 -38.25 7.43
CA TRP A 284 -2.06 -37.81 6.10
C TRP A 284 -2.60 -36.40 5.80
N PHE A 285 -3.88 -36.15 6.08
CA PHE A 285 -4.52 -34.85 5.90
C PHE A 285 -3.80 -33.76 6.69
N SER A 286 -3.50 -33.98 7.97
CA SER A 286 -2.76 -33.02 8.80
C SER A 286 -1.35 -32.76 8.27
N ASN A 287 -0.68 -33.76 7.70
CA ASN A 287 0.64 -33.55 7.09
C ASN A 287 0.55 -32.73 5.80
N PHE A 288 -0.45 -32.99 4.96
CA PHE A 288 -0.67 -32.25 3.71
C PHE A 288 -1.13 -30.81 3.98
N ASP A 289 -2.06 -30.60 4.92
CA ASP A 289 -2.48 -29.28 5.39
C ASP A 289 -1.30 -28.46 5.92
N ARG A 290 -0.42 -29.07 6.74
CA ARG A 290 0.82 -28.43 7.20
C ARG A 290 1.75 -28.07 6.03
N PHE A 291 1.92 -28.96 5.06
CA PHE A 291 2.73 -28.70 3.87
C PHE A 291 2.23 -27.47 3.08
N LEU A 292 0.91 -27.36 2.85
CA LEU A 292 0.33 -26.18 2.21
C LEU A 292 0.53 -24.92 3.04
N LYS A 293 0.24 -24.98 4.35
CA LYS A 293 0.43 -23.86 5.28
C LYS A 293 1.88 -23.37 5.31
N ASP A 294 2.86 -24.26 5.20
CA ASP A 294 4.28 -23.89 5.15
C ASP A 294 4.63 -23.12 3.87
N ILE A 295 4.06 -23.48 2.71
CA ILE A 295 4.24 -22.74 1.44
C ILE A 295 3.62 -21.34 1.57
N ILE A 296 2.37 -21.26 2.04
CA ILE A 296 1.68 -19.98 2.21
C ILE A 296 2.42 -19.09 3.21
N LYS A 297 2.88 -19.65 4.33
CA LYS A 297 3.62 -18.91 5.35
C LYS A 297 4.93 -18.33 4.82
N ARG A 298 5.66 -19.05 3.96
CA ARG A 298 6.88 -18.52 3.31
C ARG A 298 6.56 -17.33 2.42
N ARG A 299 5.54 -17.45 1.57
CA ARG A 299 5.07 -16.36 0.71
C ARG A 299 4.67 -15.14 1.54
N THR A 300 3.78 -15.31 2.51
CA THR A 300 3.20 -14.19 3.27
C THR A 300 4.24 -13.50 4.14
N SER A 301 5.13 -14.26 4.80
CA SER A 301 6.23 -13.68 5.59
C SER A 301 7.18 -12.85 4.71
N ARG A 302 7.46 -13.31 3.50
CA ARG A 302 8.35 -12.59 2.57
C ARG A 302 7.72 -11.30 2.06
N VAL A 303 6.44 -11.32 1.71
CA VAL A 303 5.71 -10.11 1.28
C VAL A 303 5.57 -9.11 2.44
N GLN A 304 5.33 -9.60 3.67
CA GLN A 304 5.34 -8.74 4.87
C GLN A 304 6.71 -8.10 5.11
N ASN A 305 7.80 -8.87 4.99
CA ASN A 305 9.16 -8.34 5.09
C ASN A 305 9.44 -7.30 3.98
N TRP A 306 9.01 -7.57 2.74
CA TRP A 306 9.13 -6.62 1.63
C TRP A 306 8.42 -5.29 1.93
N TYR A 307 7.17 -5.34 2.41
CA TYR A 307 6.44 -4.13 2.78
C TYR A 307 7.15 -3.38 3.90
N MET A 308 7.55 -4.08 4.96
CA MET A 308 8.26 -3.52 6.11
C MET A 308 9.57 -2.85 5.70
N GLN A 309 10.43 -3.49 4.90
CA GLN A 309 11.70 -2.90 4.48
C GLN A 309 11.49 -1.63 3.64
N ASN A 310 10.43 -1.59 2.84
CA ASN A 310 10.10 -0.43 2.03
C ASN A 310 9.47 0.73 2.82
N THR A 311 9.06 0.50 4.07
CA THR A 311 8.45 1.52 4.94
C THR A 311 9.24 1.82 6.22
N VAL A 312 10.25 1.02 6.58
CA VAL A 312 10.99 1.10 7.87
C VAL A 312 11.62 2.46 8.16
N LYS A 313 12.04 3.18 7.12
CA LYS A 313 12.69 4.50 7.26
C LYS A 313 11.70 5.63 7.60
N PHE A 314 10.40 5.37 7.53
CA PHE A 314 9.35 6.34 7.78
C PHE A 314 8.71 6.13 9.17
N PRO A 315 8.03 7.14 9.74
CA PRO A 315 7.30 7.01 11.00
C PRO A 315 6.22 5.92 10.89
N GLN A 316 6.31 4.88 11.72
CA GLN A 316 5.44 3.69 11.61
C GLN A 316 3.99 3.94 12.05
N ASP A 317 3.76 5.05 12.76
CA ASP A 317 2.47 5.58 13.20
C ASP A 317 1.76 6.40 12.11
N ASN A 318 2.36 6.57 10.94
CA ASN A 318 1.75 7.29 9.83
C ASN A 318 0.52 6.56 9.26
N SER A 319 -0.58 7.30 9.03
CA SER A 319 -1.86 6.75 8.59
C SER A 319 -1.78 6.00 7.25
N ASP A 320 -0.97 6.47 6.30
CA ASP A 320 -0.84 5.79 4.99
C ASP A 320 -0.15 4.43 5.14
N ILE A 321 0.89 4.36 5.99
CA ILE A 321 1.61 3.10 6.24
C ILE A 321 0.69 2.09 6.91
N ILE A 322 -0.13 2.54 7.86
CA ILE A 322 -1.06 1.68 8.58
C ILE A 322 -2.20 1.21 7.65
N ASP A 323 -2.77 2.10 6.84
CA ASP A 323 -3.76 1.75 5.82
C ASP A 323 -3.19 0.76 4.78
N GLY A 324 -1.95 0.98 4.32
CA GLY A 324 -1.28 0.06 3.41
C GLY A 324 -0.94 -1.29 4.01
N LYS A 325 -0.55 -1.35 5.30
CA LYS A 325 -0.34 -2.60 6.03
C LYS A 325 -1.66 -3.38 6.19
N TYR A 326 -2.75 -2.69 6.49
CA TYR A 326 -4.06 -3.30 6.57
C TYR A 326 -4.50 -3.88 5.21
N ALA A 327 -4.28 -3.15 4.11
CA ALA A 327 -4.55 -3.66 2.76
C ALA A 327 -3.70 -4.92 2.43
N LEU A 328 -2.44 -4.97 2.89
CA LEU A 328 -1.61 -6.17 2.77
C LEU A 328 -2.20 -7.34 3.57
N ASP A 329 -2.55 -7.12 4.83
CA ASP A 329 -3.09 -8.16 5.71
C ASP A 329 -4.42 -8.72 5.18
N GLN A 330 -5.27 -7.88 4.57
CA GLN A 330 -6.48 -8.33 3.86
C GLN A 330 -6.14 -9.29 2.71
N LYS A 331 -5.17 -8.93 1.84
CA LYS A 331 -4.76 -9.81 0.73
C LYS A 331 -4.10 -11.11 1.19
N ILE A 332 -3.33 -11.06 2.28
CA ILE A 332 -2.79 -12.25 2.93
C ILE A 332 -3.91 -13.14 3.48
N GLY A 333 -4.94 -12.54 4.08
CA GLY A 333 -6.14 -13.25 4.55
C GLY A 333 -6.88 -13.96 3.44
N GLU A 334 -7.09 -13.29 2.29
CA GLU A 334 -7.70 -13.89 1.09
C GLU A 334 -6.91 -15.11 0.61
N LEU A 335 -5.58 -15.00 0.50
CA LEU A 335 -4.72 -16.12 0.13
C LEU A 335 -4.82 -17.28 1.14
N ALA A 336 -4.76 -16.99 2.45
CA ALA A 336 -4.84 -18.02 3.48
C ALA A 336 -6.20 -18.75 3.46
N ARG A 337 -7.28 -18.03 3.18
CA ARG A 337 -8.64 -18.57 3.11
C ARG A 337 -8.80 -19.51 1.91
N LEU A 338 -8.31 -19.11 0.73
CA LEU A 338 -8.31 -19.94 -0.49
C LEU A 338 -7.64 -21.31 -0.23
N TRP A 339 -6.53 -21.31 0.52
CA TRP A 339 -5.75 -22.52 0.81
C TRP A 339 -6.15 -23.26 2.09
N THR A 340 -7.22 -22.84 2.75
CA THR A 340 -7.76 -23.58 3.90
C THR A 340 -8.55 -24.78 3.41
N LEU A 341 -8.10 -25.99 3.76
CA LEU A 341 -8.75 -27.24 3.36
C LEU A 341 -10.04 -27.50 4.16
N CYS A 342 -11.03 -28.12 3.53
CA CYS A 342 -12.32 -28.45 4.15
C CYS A 342 -12.22 -29.43 5.34
N GLY A 343 -11.57 -30.59 5.16
CA GLY A 343 -11.37 -31.56 6.25
C GLY A 343 -12.62 -32.31 6.73
N LEU A 344 -13.78 -32.14 6.12
CA LEU A 344 -14.97 -32.98 6.37
C LEU A 344 -14.88 -34.30 5.63
N THR A 345 -15.68 -35.30 6.02
CA THR A 345 -15.68 -36.62 5.37
C THR A 345 -16.22 -36.53 3.94
N CYS A 346 -15.50 -37.13 2.99
CA CYS A 346 -15.90 -37.20 1.60
C CYS A 346 -17.25 -37.91 1.46
N HIS A 347 -18.11 -37.40 0.57
CA HIS A 347 -19.41 -38.00 0.30
C HIS A 347 -19.29 -39.40 -0.32
N GLN A 348 -18.24 -39.63 -1.12
CA GLN A 348 -18.07 -40.88 -1.85
C GLN A 348 -17.26 -41.93 -1.09
N CYS A 349 -16.45 -41.56 -0.10
CA CYS A 349 -15.55 -42.48 0.63
C CYS A 349 -15.23 -41.94 2.03
N GLY A 350 -14.58 -42.71 2.89
CA GLY A 350 -14.23 -42.29 4.26
C GLY A 350 -12.99 -41.39 4.37
N LEU A 351 -12.50 -40.83 3.26
CA LEU A 351 -11.34 -39.93 3.26
C LEU A 351 -11.77 -38.47 3.52
N LYS A 352 -10.83 -37.65 3.98
CA LYS A 352 -11.00 -36.22 4.24
C LYS A 352 -11.05 -35.42 2.93
N CYS A 353 -11.99 -34.48 2.88
CA CYS A 353 -12.17 -33.53 1.81
C CYS A 353 -10.97 -32.57 1.73
N ILE A 354 -10.43 -32.38 0.54
CA ILE A 354 -9.28 -31.50 0.28
C ILE A 354 -9.62 -30.36 -0.70
N LYS A 355 -10.91 -30.09 -0.92
CA LYS A 355 -11.37 -28.85 -1.56
C LYS A 355 -11.16 -27.65 -0.61
N ASN A 356 -11.14 -26.44 -1.16
CA ASN A 356 -11.04 -25.16 -0.43
C ASN A 356 -12.27 -24.90 0.46
N CYS A 357 -12.10 -24.22 1.58
CA CYS A 357 -13.18 -23.93 2.54
C CYS A 357 -13.93 -22.62 2.25
N GLU A 358 -13.56 -21.88 1.19
CA GLU A 358 -13.96 -20.47 0.98
C GLU A 358 -15.47 -20.26 0.81
N ASN A 359 -16.18 -21.17 0.15
CA ASN A 359 -17.61 -21.02 -0.13
C ASN A 359 -18.47 -21.94 0.73
N HIS A 360 -18.41 -21.73 2.05
CA HIS A 360 -19.43 -22.15 3.02
C HIS A 360 -19.95 -23.58 2.82
N ASP A 361 -19.35 -24.58 3.48
CA ASP A 361 -19.86 -25.97 3.44
C ASP A 361 -20.26 -26.38 2.01
N HIS A 362 -19.34 -26.58 1.06
CA HIS A 362 -19.62 -26.86 -0.36
C HIS A 362 -21.11 -27.05 -0.74
N THR A 363 -21.67 -26.19 -1.60
CA THR A 363 -23.00 -26.46 -2.19
C THR A 363 -23.05 -27.82 -2.89
N GLU A 364 -21.89 -28.29 -3.34
CA GLU A 364 -21.64 -29.64 -3.83
C GLU A 364 -21.20 -30.63 -2.75
N ASN A 365 -21.16 -31.91 -3.09
CA ASN A 365 -20.67 -32.94 -2.18
C ASN A 365 -19.17 -32.78 -1.83
N HIS A 366 -18.83 -33.07 -0.57
CA HIS A 366 -17.46 -33.19 -0.07
C HIS A 366 -16.63 -34.19 -0.91
N ASP A 367 -15.46 -33.76 -1.38
CA ASP A 367 -14.62 -34.55 -2.29
C ASP A 367 -13.16 -34.61 -1.82
N CYS A 368 -12.63 -35.82 -1.73
CA CYS A 368 -11.22 -36.07 -1.43
C CYS A 368 -10.29 -35.90 -2.65
N LEU A 369 -10.83 -35.63 -3.84
CA LEU A 369 -10.12 -35.45 -5.12
C LEU A 369 -9.17 -36.62 -5.45
N THR A 370 -9.64 -37.85 -5.18
CA THR A 370 -8.95 -39.11 -5.52
C THR A 370 -9.90 -40.04 -6.28
N ASP A 371 -9.48 -41.28 -6.56
CA ASP A 371 -10.33 -42.28 -7.21
C ASP A 371 -11.38 -42.93 -6.28
N HIS A 372 -11.41 -42.54 -5.00
CA HIS A 372 -12.31 -43.05 -3.96
C HIS A 372 -12.17 -44.55 -3.65
N LYS A 373 -11.14 -45.23 -4.17
CA LYS A 373 -10.94 -46.68 -4.03
C LYS A 373 -9.95 -47.02 -2.93
N CYS A 374 -10.20 -48.13 -2.23
CA CYS A 374 -9.26 -48.66 -1.26
C CYS A 374 -8.14 -49.43 -1.97
N HIS A 375 -6.90 -48.97 -1.82
CA HIS A 375 -5.71 -49.58 -2.45
C HIS A 375 -4.95 -50.56 -1.54
N PHE A 376 -5.46 -50.81 -0.33
CA PHE A 376 -4.84 -51.76 0.59
C PHE A 376 -5.00 -53.21 0.10
N PRO A 377 -4.00 -54.08 0.34
CA PRO A 377 -4.08 -55.49 -0.01
C PRO A 377 -5.16 -56.20 0.81
N CYS A 378 -5.74 -57.25 0.24
CA CYS A 378 -6.67 -58.13 0.94
C CYS A 378 -6.05 -58.70 2.21
N HIS A 379 -6.75 -58.61 3.36
CA HIS A 379 -6.31 -59.18 4.63
C HIS A 379 -6.39 -60.72 4.67
N PHE A 380 -7.13 -61.33 3.75
CA PHE A 380 -7.27 -62.79 3.65
C PHE A 380 -6.13 -63.37 2.80
N THR A 381 -4.89 -63.10 3.19
CA THR A 381 -3.68 -63.50 2.43
C THR A 381 -3.57 -65.01 2.27
N GLU A 382 -3.97 -65.79 3.27
CA GLU A 382 -3.96 -67.26 3.24
C GLU A 382 -4.86 -67.86 2.14
N ALA A 383 -5.85 -67.10 1.68
CA ALA A 383 -6.77 -67.51 0.61
C ALA A 383 -6.28 -67.10 -0.79
N HIS A 384 -5.07 -66.54 -0.89
CA HIS A 384 -4.47 -66.08 -2.14
C HIS A 384 -3.08 -66.70 -2.33
N ASN A 385 -2.89 -67.40 -3.45
CA ASN A 385 -1.57 -67.86 -3.90
C ASN A 385 -0.90 -66.87 -4.88
N ASP A 386 -1.58 -65.76 -5.22
CA ASP A 386 -1.12 -64.75 -6.18
C ASP A 386 -0.21 -63.71 -5.50
N TYR A 387 0.93 -63.38 -6.13
CA TYR A 387 1.76 -62.21 -5.76
C TYR A 387 1.78 -61.19 -6.91
N PRO A 388 1.41 -59.90 -6.68
CA PRO A 388 0.97 -59.31 -5.41
C PRO A 388 -0.47 -59.64 -5.03
N THR A 389 -0.77 -59.62 -3.72
CA THR A 389 -2.11 -59.82 -3.15
C THR A 389 -3.12 -58.87 -3.79
N PRO A 390 -4.31 -59.35 -4.20
CA PRO A 390 -5.33 -58.49 -4.79
C PRO A 390 -5.75 -57.33 -3.87
N GLY A 391 -6.00 -56.16 -4.47
CA GLY A 391 -6.49 -54.98 -3.75
C GLY A 391 -7.91 -55.13 -3.19
N CYS A 392 -8.23 -54.29 -2.22
CA CYS A 392 -9.55 -54.22 -1.61
C CYS A 392 -10.63 -53.78 -2.62
N ARG A 393 -11.84 -54.36 -2.52
CA ARG A 393 -12.99 -54.00 -3.36
C ARG A 393 -13.80 -52.80 -2.84
N HIS A 394 -13.55 -52.38 -1.60
CA HIS A 394 -14.35 -51.35 -0.93
C HIS A 394 -13.85 -49.93 -1.23
N LYS A 395 -14.66 -48.94 -0.86
CA LYS A 395 -14.32 -47.52 -0.95
C LYS A 395 -13.19 -47.17 0.03
N ALA A 396 -12.37 -46.18 -0.30
CA ALA A 396 -11.29 -45.70 0.57
C ALA A 396 -11.81 -45.25 1.95
N GLY A 397 -10.98 -45.31 2.99
CA GLY A 397 -11.35 -44.89 4.35
C GLY A 397 -12.40 -45.76 5.05
N HIS A 398 -12.71 -46.95 4.51
CA HIS A 398 -13.63 -47.88 5.18
C HIS A 398 -13.01 -48.47 6.46
N LYS A 399 -13.84 -48.71 7.48
CA LYS A 399 -13.45 -49.37 8.73
C LYS A 399 -13.61 -50.89 8.60
N GLY A 400 -12.66 -51.70 9.07
CA GLY A 400 -12.77 -53.16 9.10
C GLY A 400 -11.74 -53.86 8.21
N LYS A 401 -11.88 -55.18 8.00
CA LYS A 401 -10.90 -55.95 7.20
C LYS A 401 -11.01 -55.62 5.71
N HIS A 402 -9.87 -55.47 5.02
CA HIS A 402 -9.80 -55.34 3.56
C HIS A 402 -10.07 -56.69 2.88
N ALA A 403 -10.94 -56.70 1.87
CA ALA A 403 -11.33 -57.91 1.15
C ALA A 403 -11.36 -57.65 -0.36
N CYS A 404 -10.81 -58.56 -1.15
CA CYS A 404 -10.80 -58.46 -2.61
C CYS A 404 -12.11 -58.97 -3.24
N ALA A 405 -12.23 -58.79 -4.56
CA ALA A 405 -13.33 -59.33 -5.36
C ALA A 405 -13.03 -60.72 -5.99
N LYS A 406 -11.76 -61.17 -6.00
CA LYS A 406 -11.34 -62.43 -6.67
C LYS A 406 -11.85 -63.69 -5.98
N MET A 407 -12.02 -63.65 -4.65
CA MET A 407 -12.52 -64.76 -3.83
C MET A 407 -13.71 -64.26 -3.00
N ILE A 408 -14.66 -65.15 -2.70
CA ILE A 408 -15.85 -64.79 -1.92
C ILE A 408 -15.54 -64.91 -0.42
N HIS A 409 -14.87 -63.88 0.12
CA HIS A 409 -14.55 -63.80 1.56
C HIS A 409 -15.74 -63.35 2.41
N LEU A 410 -16.61 -62.52 1.81
CA LEU A 410 -17.70 -61.83 2.48
C LEU A 410 -19.03 -62.22 1.85
N CYS A 411 -20.09 -62.19 2.64
CA CYS A 411 -21.45 -62.52 2.25
C CYS A 411 -21.91 -61.85 0.93
N GLY A 412 -21.61 -60.56 0.76
CA GLY A 412 -21.86 -59.84 -0.51
C GLY A 412 -23.32 -59.54 -0.84
N LYS A 413 -24.31 -60.05 -0.08
CA LYS A 413 -25.72 -59.66 -0.21
C LYS A 413 -25.93 -58.18 0.13
N ALA A 414 -27.04 -57.58 -0.33
CA ALA A 414 -27.34 -56.18 -0.06
C ALA A 414 -27.41 -55.87 1.44
N CYS A 415 -26.87 -54.71 1.84
CA CYS A 415 -27.00 -54.23 3.21
C CYS A 415 -28.47 -53.92 3.53
N PHE A 416 -28.94 -54.30 4.71
CA PHE A 416 -30.27 -53.98 5.21
C PHE A 416 -30.55 -52.47 5.26
N LEU A 417 -29.48 -51.67 5.42
CA LEU A 417 -29.53 -50.20 5.51
C LEU A 417 -28.99 -49.52 4.24
N ILE A 418 -29.26 -50.10 3.07
CA ILE A 418 -28.71 -49.60 1.79
C ILE A 418 -29.07 -48.14 1.48
N ASP A 419 -30.23 -47.67 1.94
CA ASP A 419 -30.75 -46.32 1.70
C ASP A 419 -30.29 -45.28 2.75
N LYS A 420 -29.51 -45.70 3.76
CA LYS A 420 -28.97 -44.78 4.78
C LYS A 420 -27.63 -44.21 4.34
N LEU A 421 -27.35 -42.97 4.75
CA LEU A 421 -26.06 -42.33 4.48
C LEU A 421 -24.92 -43.15 5.10
N ASN A 422 -23.75 -43.11 4.46
CA ASN A 422 -22.54 -43.85 4.83
C ASN A 422 -22.65 -45.38 4.67
N CYS A 423 -23.68 -45.90 3.97
CA CYS A 423 -23.78 -47.32 3.65
C CYS A 423 -22.79 -47.73 2.55
N GLN A 424 -22.10 -48.87 2.74
CA GLN A 424 -21.23 -49.46 1.72
C GLN A 424 -21.98 -50.36 0.73
N LYS A 425 -23.32 -50.37 0.78
CA LYS A 425 -24.27 -51.11 -0.07
C LYS A 425 -24.25 -52.64 0.05
N VAL A 426 -23.12 -53.26 0.39
CA VAL A 426 -22.96 -54.71 0.47
C VAL A 426 -22.62 -55.20 1.89
N CYS A 427 -23.08 -56.40 2.23
CA CYS A 427 -22.81 -57.06 3.49
C CYS A 427 -21.32 -57.38 3.62
N SER A 428 -20.80 -57.10 4.81
CA SER A 428 -19.40 -57.27 5.18
C SER A 428 -19.13 -58.38 6.19
N LYS A 429 -20.17 -59.15 6.54
CA LYS A 429 -20.05 -60.35 7.35
C LYS A 429 -19.43 -61.48 6.52
N GLU A 430 -18.89 -62.48 7.19
CA GLU A 430 -18.33 -63.68 6.56
C GLU A 430 -19.39 -64.41 5.74
N ILE A 431 -18.96 -65.09 4.67
CA ILE A 431 -19.89 -65.88 3.86
C ILE A 431 -20.53 -66.99 4.71
N GLY A 432 -21.86 -67.16 4.60
CA GLY A 432 -22.59 -68.19 5.35
C GLY A 432 -22.99 -67.82 6.78
N HIS A 433 -23.02 -66.53 7.14
CA HIS A 433 -23.55 -66.09 8.43
C HIS A 433 -25.08 -66.32 8.55
N ASP A 434 -25.54 -66.82 9.70
CA ASP A 434 -26.93 -67.27 9.93
C ASP A 434 -27.82 -66.25 10.67
N ASP A 435 -27.30 -65.05 10.96
CA ASP A 435 -27.99 -64.06 11.80
C ASP A 435 -29.08 -63.23 11.09
N GLY A 436 -29.44 -63.57 9.84
CA GLY A 436 -30.54 -62.98 9.07
C GLY A 436 -30.37 -61.50 8.66
N GLU A 437 -29.50 -60.75 9.34
CA GLU A 437 -29.25 -59.33 9.10
C GLU A 437 -28.00 -59.12 8.26
N HIS A 438 -28.17 -58.74 7.00
CA HIS A 438 -27.04 -58.42 6.13
C HIS A 438 -26.56 -56.98 6.40
N LEU A 439 -25.41 -56.80 7.05
CA LEU A 439 -24.90 -55.48 7.45
C LEU A 439 -23.51 -55.20 6.87
N CYS A 440 -23.32 -53.97 6.38
CA CYS A 440 -22.01 -53.49 5.95
C CYS A 440 -21.15 -53.05 7.15
N GLN A 441 -19.86 -52.71 6.93
CA GLN A 441 -18.94 -52.35 8.01
C GLN A 441 -19.31 -51.02 8.69
N SER A 442 -20.31 -50.30 8.15
CA SER A 442 -20.85 -49.07 8.73
C SER A 442 -21.88 -49.31 9.85
N LYS A 443 -21.97 -50.52 10.44
CA LYS A 443 -22.94 -50.88 11.50
C LYS A 443 -23.08 -49.86 12.65
N ARG A 444 -22.04 -49.07 12.97
CA ARG A 444 -22.09 -47.99 13.99
C ARG A 444 -22.09 -46.55 13.43
N ASN A 445 -22.20 -46.37 12.11
CA ASN A 445 -22.05 -45.07 11.45
C ASN A 445 -23.02 -44.88 10.26
N HIS A 446 -24.12 -45.64 10.17
CA HIS A 446 -25.20 -45.28 9.25
C HIS A 446 -25.91 -44.06 9.84
N TYR A 447 -25.89 -42.96 9.10
CA TYR A 447 -26.42 -41.70 9.61
C TYR A 447 -27.89 -41.55 9.27
N CYS A 448 -28.64 -40.81 10.10
CA CYS A 448 -30.05 -40.53 9.83
C CYS A 448 -30.21 -39.77 8.49
N GLY A 449 -29.22 -38.94 8.14
CA GLY A 449 -29.08 -38.27 6.85
C GLY A 449 -30.08 -37.15 6.56
N LYS A 450 -30.80 -36.69 7.58
CA LYS A 450 -31.58 -35.45 7.53
C LYS A 450 -30.64 -34.23 7.49
N ASP A 451 -31.16 -33.09 7.03
CA ASP A 451 -30.41 -31.83 6.97
C ASP A 451 -29.97 -31.36 8.36
N CYS A 452 -28.84 -30.66 8.43
CA CYS A 452 -28.38 -30.05 9.66
C CYS A 452 -29.41 -29.05 10.18
N SER A 453 -29.62 -29.01 11.50
CA SER A 453 -30.57 -28.10 12.14
C SER A 453 -30.13 -26.63 12.12
N LEU A 454 -28.93 -26.31 11.60
CA LEU A 454 -28.45 -24.95 11.53
C LEU A 454 -29.09 -24.22 10.34
N SER A 455 -30.09 -23.38 10.64
CA SER A 455 -30.75 -22.47 9.70
C SER A 455 -30.93 -21.12 10.39
N ILE A 456 -30.44 -20.05 9.77
CA ILE A 456 -30.46 -18.69 10.29
C ILE A 456 -31.17 -17.83 9.27
N HIS A 457 -32.23 -17.16 9.74
CA HIS A 457 -33.01 -16.22 8.95
C HIS A 457 -32.84 -14.84 9.57
N ASP A 458 -31.82 -14.11 9.12
CA ASP A 458 -31.57 -12.75 9.60
C ASP A 458 -31.55 -11.75 8.43
N THR A 459 -31.75 -10.47 8.74
CA THR A 459 -32.06 -9.39 7.79
C THR A 459 -30.99 -9.09 6.73
N LYS A 460 -29.80 -9.70 6.81
CA LYS A 460 -28.69 -9.48 5.86
C LYS A 460 -28.36 -10.68 4.97
N GLU A 461 -28.66 -11.92 5.36
CA GLU A 461 -28.49 -13.13 4.52
C GLU A 461 -29.14 -14.36 5.20
N ASP A 462 -29.91 -15.15 4.44
CA ASP A 462 -30.43 -16.45 4.89
C ASP A 462 -29.30 -17.49 4.77
N TYR A 463 -28.92 -18.12 5.88
CA TYR A 463 -27.93 -19.20 5.90
C TYR A 463 -28.53 -20.52 6.33
N CYS A 464 -28.46 -21.54 5.48
CA CYS A 464 -28.78 -22.92 5.81
C CYS A 464 -27.53 -23.77 5.66
N CYS A 465 -27.14 -24.50 6.70
CA CYS A 465 -26.03 -25.45 6.57
C CYS A 465 -26.41 -26.56 5.58
N PRO A 466 -25.66 -26.75 4.48
CA PRO A 466 -25.97 -27.76 3.47
C PRO A 466 -25.50 -29.17 3.86
N ASN A 467 -24.82 -29.32 4.99
CA ASN A 467 -24.34 -30.61 5.48
C ASN A 467 -25.49 -31.48 6.03
N LYS A 468 -25.28 -32.79 5.98
CA LYS A 468 -26.21 -33.79 6.52
C LYS A 468 -25.83 -34.20 7.94
N CYS A 469 -26.82 -34.62 8.71
CA CYS A 469 -26.65 -35.13 10.05
C CYS A 469 -25.77 -36.40 10.08
N ILE A 470 -24.87 -36.46 11.05
CA ILE A 470 -23.96 -37.60 11.31
C ILE A 470 -24.36 -38.43 12.54
N ILE A 471 -25.53 -38.16 13.14
CA ILE A 471 -26.05 -38.95 14.26
C ILE A 471 -26.55 -40.30 13.71
N SER A 472 -26.29 -41.38 14.48
CA SER A 472 -26.70 -42.73 14.13
C SER A 472 -28.19 -42.80 13.83
N TYR A 473 -28.59 -43.59 12.83
CA TYR A 473 -30.01 -43.81 12.52
C TYR A 473 -30.77 -44.52 13.65
N GLU A 474 -30.05 -45.24 14.53
CA GLU A 474 -30.62 -45.95 15.68
C GLU A 474 -31.00 -45.01 16.83
N GLU A 475 -30.43 -43.80 16.85
CA GLU A 475 -30.66 -42.80 17.89
C GLU A 475 -31.80 -41.87 17.47
N GLU A 476 -32.89 -41.82 18.26
CA GLU A 476 -33.94 -40.82 18.07
C GLU A 476 -33.42 -39.44 18.48
N HIS A 477 -33.57 -38.46 17.58
CA HIS A 477 -33.17 -37.07 17.82
C HIS A 477 -33.94 -36.12 16.92
N ASP A 478 -34.34 -34.98 17.49
CA ASP A 478 -34.99 -33.88 16.77
C ASP A 478 -34.00 -32.81 16.30
N PHE A 479 -32.80 -32.78 16.91
CA PHE A 479 -31.75 -31.82 16.60
C PHE A 479 -30.61 -32.49 15.82
N HIS A 480 -30.48 -32.14 14.54
CA HIS A 480 -29.59 -32.74 13.58
C HIS A 480 -28.21 -32.07 13.52
N ARG A 481 -27.17 -32.83 13.89
CA ARG A 481 -25.79 -32.36 13.98
C ARG A 481 -24.94 -32.87 12.82
N CYS A 482 -24.29 -31.97 12.09
CA CYS A 482 -23.33 -32.33 11.04
C CYS A 482 -21.91 -32.52 11.62
N GLU A 483 -20.94 -32.90 10.77
CA GLU A 483 -19.53 -33.05 11.17
C GLU A 483 -18.82 -31.70 11.40
N ASN A 484 -19.37 -30.60 10.88
CA ASN A 484 -18.78 -29.27 11.07
C ASN A 484 -18.87 -28.85 12.55
N THR A 485 -17.78 -28.33 13.09
CA THR A 485 -17.67 -27.85 14.47
C THR A 485 -17.55 -26.34 14.56
N ILE A 486 -17.28 -25.65 13.45
CA ILE A 486 -16.98 -24.21 13.47
C ILE A 486 -18.23 -23.42 13.11
N CYS A 487 -18.41 -22.28 13.78
CA CYS A 487 -19.46 -21.32 13.44
C CYS A 487 -19.27 -20.78 12.01
N PRO A 488 -20.26 -20.91 11.11
CA PRO A 488 -20.10 -20.49 9.72
C PRO A 488 -20.28 -18.98 9.50
N ILE A 489 -20.70 -18.24 10.53
CA ILE A 489 -21.05 -16.82 10.41
C ILE A 489 -19.79 -15.96 10.34
N GLN A 490 -19.82 -15.00 9.41
CA GLN A 490 -18.74 -14.04 9.22
C GLN A 490 -18.76 -12.97 10.31
N CYS A 491 -17.59 -12.40 10.56
CA CYS A 491 -17.44 -11.30 11.50
C CYS A 491 -18.29 -10.10 11.07
N PRO A 492 -19.07 -9.50 11.98
CA PRO A 492 -19.96 -8.40 11.64
C PRO A 492 -19.23 -7.06 11.38
N ILE A 493 -17.90 -7.00 11.57
CA ILE A 493 -17.09 -5.81 11.29
C ILE A 493 -17.03 -5.59 9.77
N PRO A 494 -17.30 -4.36 9.27
CA PRO A 494 -17.24 -4.06 7.83
C PRO A 494 -15.93 -4.49 7.17
N ASP A 495 -16.04 -5.15 6.02
CA ASP A 495 -14.96 -5.77 5.22
C ASP A 495 -14.14 -6.86 5.92
N CYS A 496 -14.54 -7.31 7.11
CA CYS A 496 -13.95 -8.49 7.70
C CYS A 496 -14.56 -9.74 7.08
N LYS A 497 -13.75 -10.50 6.32
CA LYS A 497 -14.15 -11.75 5.68
C LYS A 497 -13.85 -13.00 6.53
N GLU A 498 -13.46 -12.80 7.80
CA GLU A 498 -13.11 -13.87 8.73
C GLU A 498 -14.35 -14.46 9.38
N ARG A 499 -14.28 -15.74 9.78
CA ARG A 499 -15.35 -16.41 10.52
C ARG A 499 -15.32 -16.07 12.00
N CYS A 500 -16.44 -16.28 12.66
CA CYS A 500 -16.54 -16.28 14.10
C CYS A 500 -15.49 -17.24 14.71
N GLN A 501 -14.84 -16.80 15.79
CA GLN A 501 -13.83 -17.58 16.51
C GLN A 501 -14.39 -18.81 17.26
N SER A 502 -15.71 -18.99 17.28
CA SER A 502 -16.36 -20.04 18.07
C SER A 502 -16.17 -21.42 17.44
N ASP A 503 -15.69 -22.36 18.26
CA ASP A 503 -15.59 -23.80 17.96
C ASP A 503 -16.91 -24.56 18.19
N ASP A 504 -18.04 -23.84 18.21
CA ASP A 504 -19.38 -24.42 18.23
C ASP A 504 -20.14 -24.02 16.97
N HIS A 505 -20.44 -25.00 16.11
CA HIS A 505 -21.18 -24.82 14.88
C HIS A 505 -22.57 -24.20 15.11
N PHE A 506 -23.22 -24.55 16.21
CA PHE A 506 -24.56 -24.08 16.56
C PHE A 506 -24.55 -22.80 17.39
N HIS A 507 -23.37 -22.23 17.65
CA HIS A 507 -23.21 -20.90 18.24
C HIS A 507 -23.99 -19.82 17.46
N ALA A 508 -24.14 -20.04 16.15
CA ALA A 508 -24.88 -19.16 15.25
C ALA A 508 -26.40 -19.11 15.49
N LEU A 509 -26.96 -20.03 16.29
CA LEU A 509 -28.36 -19.97 16.73
C LEU A 509 -28.54 -19.11 17.99
N GLN A 510 -27.45 -18.70 18.63
CA GLN A 510 -27.49 -17.86 19.83
C GLN A 510 -27.56 -16.39 19.43
N GLN A 511 -28.25 -15.56 20.22
CA GLN A 511 -28.26 -14.10 20.03
C GLN A 511 -26.96 -13.49 20.56
N VAL A 512 -25.86 -13.71 19.84
CA VAL A 512 -24.50 -13.29 20.22
C VAL A 512 -23.80 -12.63 19.03
N ASN A 513 -22.77 -11.83 19.30
CA ASN A 513 -21.98 -11.20 18.25
C ASN A 513 -20.90 -12.15 17.74
N HIS A 514 -20.86 -12.37 16.43
CA HIS A 514 -20.00 -13.35 15.76
C HIS A 514 -18.58 -12.85 15.46
N PHE A 515 -17.86 -12.34 16.47
CA PHE A 515 -16.52 -11.80 16.26
C PHE A 515 -15.47 -12.85 15.88
N CYS A 516 -14.51 -12.48 15.04
CA CYS A 516 -13.40 -13.36 14.64
C CYS A 516 -12.22 -13.38 15.64
N GLY A 517 -12.31 -12.64 16.75
CA GLY A 517 -11.26 -12.61 17.78
C GLY A 517 -10.00 -11.81 17.44
N LYS A 518 -9.96 -11.13 16.29
CA LYS A 518 -8.83 -10.30 15.84
C LYS A 518 -9.10 -8.81 16.04
N GLU A 519 -8.03 -8.03 16.13
CA GLU A 519 -8.09 -6.56 16.06
C GLU A 519 -8.45 -6.09 14.65
N HIS A 520 -9.16 -4.96 14.53
CA HIS A 520 -9.51 -4.36 13.24
C HIS A 520 -9.10 -2.90 13.18
N GLN A 521 -8.80 -2.39 11.98
CA GLN A 521 -8.54 -0.95 11.81
C GLN A 521 -9.85 -0.16 11.91
N CYS A 522 -9.87 0.88 12.73
CA CYS A 522 -11.00 1.81 12.76
C CYS A 522 -11.10 2.57 11.44
N ARG A 523 -12.33 2.76 10.95
CA ARG A 523 -12.60 3.38 9.65
C ARG A 523 -13.34 4.71 9.75
N GLU A 524 -13.72 5.07 10.97
CA GLU A 524 -14.33 6.35 11.25
C GLU A 524 -13.36 7.49 10.94
N LEU A 525 -13.92 8.65 10.62
CA LEU A 525 -13.15 9.84 10.33
C LEU A 525 -12.68 10.49 11.63
N CYS A 526 -11.57 11.22 11.57
CA CYS A 526 -11.05 11.95 12.71
C CYS A 526 -12.08 12.95 13.27
N GLU A 527 -12.32 12.85 14.58
CA GLU A 527 -13.27 13.66 15.35
C GLU A 527 -12.64 14.90 15.97
N GLU A 528 -11.32 15.08 15.89
CA GLU A 528 -10.65 16.27 16.42
C GLU A 528 -11.13 17.53 15.72
N ASP A 529 -11.06 18.68 16.40
CA ASP A 529 -11.47 19.92 15.78
C ASP A 529 -10.47 20.37 14.69
N GLY A 530 -10.97 21.13 13.71
CA GLY A 530 -10.18 21.56 12.55
C GLY A 530 -10.14 20.53 11.41
N ILE A 531 -9.30 20.80 10.41
CA ILE A 531 -9.24 20.04 9.16
C ILE A 531 -7.96 19.21 9.16
N CYS A 532 -8.04 17.90 8.91
CA CYS A 532 -6.86 17.03 8.94
C CYS A 532 -5.95 17.28 7.73
N ASN A 533 -6.54 17.48 6.55
CA ASN A 533 -5.80 17.76 5.33
C ASN A 533 -6.53 18.80 4.48
N VAL A 534 -5.81 19.78 3.96
CA VAL A 534 -6.31 20.71 2.94
C VAL A 534 -5.71 20.26 1.62
N VAL A 535 -6.55 19.78 0.70
CA VAL A 535 -6.10 19.20 -0.58
C VAL A 535 -5.40 20.28 -1.38
N THR A 536 -4.11 20.05 -1.62
CA THR A 536 -3.17 21.03 -2.14
C THR A 536 -3.30 21.25 -3.64
N GLU A 537 -3.86 20.27 -4.38
CA GLU A 537 -4.22 20.44 -5.78
C GLU A 537 -5.69 20.86 -5.88
N PRO A 538 -5.99 22.16 -6.06
CA PRO A 538 -7.36 22.59 -6.18
C PRO A 538 -7.99 21.98 -7.43
N LYS A 539 -9.19 21.43 -7.27
CA LYS A 539 -9.91 20.74 -8.32
C LYS A 539 -10.15 21.72 -9.47
N LYS A 540 -9.59 21.39 -10.64
CA LYS A 540 -9.85 22.12 -11.89
C LYS A 540 -11.29 21.86 -12.32
N GLN A 541 -12.03 22.93 -12.48
CA GLN A 541 -13.38 22.90 -13.03
C GLN A 541 -13.45 23.93 -14.16
N GLU A 542 -13.86 23.51 -15.35
CA GLU A 542 -14.18 24.46 -16.40
C GLU A 542 -15.46 25.20 -16.02
N ALA A 543 -15.37 26.53 -16.01
CA ALA A 543 -16.47 27.42 -15.72
C ALA A 543 -16.65 28.42 -16.87
N ILE A 544 -17.89 28.82 -17.09
CA ILE A 544 -18.25 29.81 -18.10
C ILE A 544 -18.72 31.05 -17.35
N TYR A 545 -17.95 32.13 -17.48
CA TYR A 545 -18.36 33.46 -17.07
C TYR A 545 -19.25 34.08 -18.15
N LYS A 546 -20.42 34.59 -17.75
CA LYS A 546 -21.30 35.39 -18.60
C LYS A 546 -21.43 36.77 -17.95
N GLY A 547 -20.70 37.74 -18.49
CA GLY A 547 -20.75 39.12 -18.01
C GLY A 547 -22.05 39.82 -18.41
N ARG A 548 -22.37 40.91 -17.74
CA ARG A 548 -23.53 41.76 -18.07
C ARG A 548 -23.36 42.55 -19.37
N VAL A 549 -22.11 42.73 -19.83
CA VAL A 549 -21.80 43.35 -21.13
C VAL A 549 -22.19 42.39 -22.27
N GLU A 550 -23.02 42.86 -23.19
CA GLU A 550 -23.61 42.06 -24.26
C GLU A 550 -22.54 41.37 -25.13
N GLY A 551 -22.62 40.04 -25.23
CA GLY A 551 -21.65 39.21 -25.98
C GLY A 551 -20.49 38.62 -25.17
N THR A 552 -20.37 38.93 -23.87
CA THR A 552 -19.25 38.45 -23.03
C THR A 552 -19.48 37.02 -22.53
N VAL A 553 -18.78 36.05 -23.12
CA VAL A 553 -18.72 34.67 -22.65
C VAL A 553 -17.26 34.22 -22.58
N ILE A 554 -16.75 33.97 -21.37
CA ILE A 554 -15.36 33.57 -21.15
C ILE A 554 -15.34 32.19 -20.49
N THR A 555 -14.68 31.23 -21.14
CA THR A 555 -14.37 29.94 -20.52
C THR A 555 -13.06 30.06 -19.76
N TYR A 556 -13.06 29.71 -18.48
CA TYR A 556 -11.88 29.76 -17.63
C TYR A 556 -11.79 28.53 -16.73
N THR A 557 -10.58 28.22 -16.27
CA THR A 557 -10.35 27.16 -15.29
C THR A 557 -10.52 27.73 -13.89
N LYS A 558 -11.58 27.29 -13.19
CA LYS A 558 -11.82 27.57 -11.78
C LYS A 558 -11.09 26.53 -10.92
N TYR A 559 -10.41 27.00 -9.88
CA TYR A 559 -9.68 26.16 -8.92
C TYR A 559 -10.41 26.15 -7.58
N ILE A 560 -10.91 24.98 -7.15
CA ILE A 560 -11.62 24.82 -5.87
C ILE A 560 -10.75 24.05 -4.88
N GLN A 561 -10.48 24.63 -3.71
CA GLN A 561 -9.76 23.96 -2.64
C GLN A 561 -10.69 23.02 -1.87
N LEU A 562 -10.30 21.76 -1.77
CA LEU A 562 -11.01 20.74 -1.01
C LEU A 562 -10.32 20.52 0.34
N ASN A 563 -11.06 19.95 1.30
CA ASN A 563 -10.54 19.53 2.58
C ASN A 563 -10.97 18.10 2.87
N GLU A 564 -10.19 17.41 3.69
CA GLU A 564 -10.42 16.02 4.06
C GLU A 564 -10.21 15.82 5.56
N LYS A 565 -11.09 15.02 6.15
CA LYS A 565 -10.86 14.37 7.44
C LYS A 565 -10.18 13.04 7.17
N LEU A 566 -9.03 12.81 7.80
CA LEU A 566 -8.31 11.55 7.67
C LEU A 566 -9.01 10.46 8.49
N LYS A 567 -8.83 9.20 8.09
CA LYS A 567 -9.35 8.04 8.83
C LYS A 567 -8.65 7.88 10.18
N CYS A 568 -9.35 7.30 11.13
CA CYS A 568 -8.82 6.96 12.44
C CYS A 568 -7.65 5.98 12.33
N ASN A 569 -6.60 6.24 13.12
CA ASN A 569 -5.42 5.41 13.19
C ASN A 569 -5.52 4.30 14.27
N LYS A 570 -6.49 4.42 15.18
CA LYS A 570 -6.65 3.44 16.26
C LYS A 570 -7.23 2.12 15.77
N LYS A 571 -6.90 1.05 16.49
CA LYS A 571 -7.47 -0.27 16.29
C LYS A 571 -8.67 -0.51 17.20
N ILE A 572 -9.68 -1.16 16.65
CA ILE A 572 -10.80 -1.75 17.37
C ILE A 572 -10.29 -3.01 18.08
N PRO A 573 -10.42 -3.10 19.42
CA PRO A 573 -10.02 -4.28 20.18
C PRO A 573 -10.75 -5.56 19.73
N PRO A 574 -10.20 -6.74 20.02
CA PRO A 574 -10.87 -7.99 19.73
C PRO A 574 -12.26 -8.06 20.40
N ASN A 575 -13.25 -8.49 19.64
CA ASN A 575 -14.64 -8.65 20.10
C ASN A 575 -15.38 -7.36 20.47
N GLU A 576 -14.92 -6.22 19.96
CA GLU A 576 -15.60 -4.93 20.08
C GLU A 576 -15.98 -4.39 18.69
N PHE A 577 -17.01 -3.54 18.61
CA PHE A 577 -17.40 -2.88 17.35
C PHE A 577 -16.61 -1.59 17.11
N GLU A 578 -16.14 -0.95 18.18
CA GLU A 578 -15.51 0.36 18.19
C GLU A 578 -14.38 0.36 19.24
N HIS A 579 -13.40 1.26 19.12
CA HIS A 579 -12.42 1.47 20.18
C HIS A 579 -12.91 2.56 21.15
N THR A 580 -12.32 2.63 22.34
CA THR A 580 -12.64 3.69 23.30
C THR A 580 -11.94 5.02 22.98
N GLY A 581 -12.59 6.13 23.35
CA GLY A 581 -12.09 7.50 23.14
C GLY A 581 -12.27 8.03 21.71
N LYS A 582 -11.91 9.31 21.50
CA LYS A 582 -12.09 10.01 20.22
C LYS A 582 -11.34 9.34 19.06
N HIS A 583 -11.89 9.44 17.86
CA HIS A 583 -11.20 9.03 16.63
C HIS A 583 -10.11 10.04 16.25
N THR A 584 -8.86 9.59 16.22
CA THR A 584 -7.68 10.42 15.89
C THR A 584 -6.82 9.75 14.81
N HIS A 585 -6.13 10.53 13.98
CA HIS A 585 -5.26 10.01 12.91
C HIS A 585 -3.76 9.95 13.27
N LYS A 586 -3.37 10.41 14.46
CA LYS A 586 -2.04 10.21 15.09
C LYS A 586 -2.19 9.91 16.59
N GLU A 587 -1.16 9.30 17.18
CA GLU A 587 -1.10 8.98 18.62
C GLU A 587 -0.79 10.22 19.48
N GLU A 588 0.01 11.16 18.97
CA GLU A 588 0.30 12.46 19.58
C GLU A 588 -0.64 13.57 19.04
N GLU A 589 -0.55 14.79 19.59
CA GLU A 589 -1.33 15.97 19.13
C GLU A 589 -1.14 16.22 17.63
N ALA A 590 -2.06 15.68 16.83
CA ALA A 590 -1.98 15.78 15.38
C ALA A 590 -2.22 17.24 14.95
N PHE A 591 -1.38 17.74 14.04
CA PHE A 591 -1.62 19.04 13.44
C PHE A 591 -2.93 19.02 12.65
N HIS A 592 -3.81 19.98 12.94
CA HIS A 592 -5.04 20.22 12.21
C HIS A 592 -5.05 21.65 11.70
N TYR A 593 -5.49 21.85 10.47
CA TYR A 593 -5.68 23.17 9.87
C TYR A 593 -6.90 23.87 10.45
N CYS A 594 -6.85 25.19 10.49
CA CYS A 594 -7.97 26.03 10.86
C CYS A 594 -9.16 25.84 9.89
N ASN A 595 -10.37 25.76 10.45
CA ASN A 595 -11.60 25.56 9.67
C ASN A 595 -12.17 26.86 9.06
N LYS A 596 -11.51 27.99 9.25
CA LYS A 596 -11.92 29.29 8.68
C LYS A 596 -11.55 29.38 7.21
N LYS A 597 -12.41 30.05 6.43
CA LYS A 597 -12.24 30.29 5.00
C LYS A 597 -11.98 31.77 4.72
N CYS A 598 -11.23 32.06 3.67
CA CYS A 598 -11.15 33.40 3.12
C CYS A 598 -12.53 33.84 2.63
N GLN A 599 -12.97 35.02 3.05
CA GLN A 599 -14.29 35.58 2.67
C GLN A 599 -14.44 35.85 1.17
N PHE A 600 -13.34 35.94 0.41
CA PHE A 600 -13.37 36.30 -1.01
C PHE A 600 -13.22 35.10 -1.95
N CYS A 601 -12.38 34.12 -1.60
CA CYS A 601 -12.08 32.97 -2.47
C CYS A 601 -12.49 31.62 -1.86
N GLU A 602 -12.96 31.59 -0.62
CA GLU A 602 -13.35 30.38 0.14
C GLU A 602 -12.23 29.38 0.47
N TYR A 603 -10.97 29.70 0.16
CA TYR A 603 -9.84 28.84 0.51
C TYR A 603 -9.65 28.79 2.03
N TYR A 604 -9.30 27.62 2.53
CA TYR A 604 -9.12 27.32 3.95
C TYR A 604 -7.83 27.90 4.49
N CYS A 605 -7.89 28.34 5.75
CA CYS A 605 -6.75 28.82 6.49
C CYS A 605 -5.71 27.70 6.69
N THR A 606 -4.44 27.98 6.37
CA THR A 606 -3.34 27.01 6.45
C THR A 606 -2.63 26.99 7.81
N LEU A 607 -3.03 27.86 8.73
CA LEU A 607 -2.55 27.90 10.12
C LEU A 607 -3.15 26.79 11.00
N PRO A 608 -2.50 26.44 12.13
CA PRO A 608 -3.03 25.46 13.08
C PRO A 608 -4.42 25.83 13.60
N TYR A 609 -5.22 24.81 13.90
CA TYR A 609 -6.51 24.99 14.56
C TYR A 609 -6.32 25.67 15.92
N GLY A 610 -7.14 26.68 16.21
CA GLY A 610 -7.04 27.46 17.45
C GLY A 610 -5.91 28.49 17.49
N HIS A 611 -5.25 28.78 16.37
CA HIS A 611 -4.23 29.83 16.30
C HIS A 611 -4.76 31.19 16.81
N GLU A 612 -3.93 31.93 17.57
CA GLU A 612 -4.32 33.18 18.25
C GLU A 612 -4.27 34.41 17.33
N GLN A 613 -3.65 34.28 16.16
CA GLN A 613 -3.50 35.36 15.20
C GLN A 613 -4.89 35.79 14.68
N GLN A 614 -5.16 37.09 14.70
CA GLN A 614 -6.40 37.63 14.09
C GLN A 614 -6.45 37.44 12.57
N ILE A 615 -5.28 37.21 11.97
CA ILE A 615 -5.07 37.15 10.53
C ILE A 615 -4.98 35.69 10.10
N HIS A 616 -5.92 35.27 9.26
CA HIS A 616 -5.92 33.94 8.66
C HIS A 616 -5.10 33.91 7.38
N GLU A 617 -4.14 32.99 7.30
CA GLU A 617 -3.28 32.80 6.12
C GLU A 617 -3.85 31.72 5.20
N THR A 618 -3.86 31.95 3.89
CA THR A 618 -4.24 30.93 2.89
C THR A 618 -3.56 31.17 1.54
N LYS A 619 -3.51 30.13 0.70
CA LYS A 619 -3.10 30.24 -0.70
C LYS A 619 -4.30 30.67 -1.51
N HIS A 620 -4.55 31.97 -1.54
CA HIS A 620 -5.70 32.58 -2.18
C HIS A 620 -5.95 32.05 -3.62
N GLY A 621 -7.23 31.84 -3.97
CA GLY A 621 -7.67 31.38 -5.28
C GLY A 621 -8.54 32.41 -6.00
N ASN A 622 -9.36 31.95 -6.96
CA ASN A 622 -10.33 32.78 -7.66
C ASN A 622 -11.31 33.48 -6.70
N MET A 623 -11.61 34.76 -6.91
CA MET A 623 -12.51 35.56 -6.07
C MET A 623 -13.99 35.23 -6.35
N THR A 624 -14.44 34.10 -5.83
CA THR A 624 -15.80 33.58 -6.08
C THR A 624 -16.90 34.33 -5.34
N GLN A 625 -16.56 35.07 -4.28
CA GLN A 625 -17.50 35.75 -3.39
C GLN A 625 -17.47 37.28 -3.53
N THR A 626 -16.99 37.81 -4.66
CA THR A 626 -16.89 39.25 -4.89
C THR A 626 -17.62 39.67 -6.15
N GLU A 627 -18.11 40.90 -6.15
CA GLU A 627 -18.70 41.57 -7.31
C GLU A 627 -17.88 42.82 -7.66
N PHE A 628 -17.83 43.15 -8.94
CA PHE A 628 -17.19 44.38 -9.40
C PHE A 628 -18.02 45.61 -9.02
N THR A 629 -17.35 46.61 -8.45
CA THR A 629 -17.91 47.92 -8.14
C THR A 629 -17.07 49.00 -8.81
N GLY A 630 -17.69 50.04 -9.37
CA GLY A 630 -16.99 51.12 -10.05
C GLY A 630 -17.87 52.36 -10.23
N GLU A 631 -17.26 53.50 -10.51
CA GLU A 631 -17.96 54.77 -10.78
C GLU A 631 -18.67 54.75 -12.15
N ASP A 632 -18.12 54.03 -13.13
CA ASP A 632 -18.70 53.76 -14.43
C ASP A 632 -19.39 52.39 -14.47
N ASN A 633 -20.53 52.28 -15.18
CA ASN A 633 -21.35 51.07 -15.20
C ASN A 633 -20.70 49.85 -15.90
N GLU A 634 -19.67 50.06 -16.74
CA GLU A 634 -19.04 49.03 -17.59
C GLU A 634 -17.55 49.31 -17.84
N PHE A 635 -16.70 48.26 -17.87
CA PHE A 635 -15.29 48.33 -18.29
C PHE A 635 -14.84 47.05 -19.02
N GLU A 636 -14.23 47.20 -20.20
CA GLU A 636 -13.78 46.17 -21.17
C GLU A 636 -14.61 44.86 -21.28
N TYR A 637 -14.58 43.99 -20.26
CA TYR A 637 -15.19 42.66 -20.25
C TYR A 637 -16.09 42.39 -19.01
N ALA A 638 -16.34 43.38 -18.16
CA ALA A 638 -17.17 43.23 -16.95
C ALA A 638 -17.98 44.51 -16.64
N GLY A 639 -19.21 44.32 -16.15
CA GLY A 639 -20.08 45.39 -15.68
C GLY A 639 -20.13 45.48 -14.15
N VAL A 640 -20.59 46.61 -13.63
CA VAL A 640 -20.86 46.76 -12.19
C VAL A 640 -21.92 45.74 -11.75
N GLY A 641 -21.59 44.96 -10.72
CA GLY A 641 -22.39 43.83 -10.23
C GLY A 641 -22.12 42.49 -10.94
N ASP A 642 -21.09 42.39 -11.77
CA ASP A 642 -20.58 41.09 -12.26
C ASP A 642 -19.69 40.40 -11.22
N GLN A 643 -19.68 39.06 -11.20
CA GLN A 643 -18.86 38.29 -10.25
C GLN A 643 -17.37 38.27 -10.64
N GLY A 644 -16.49 38.57 -9.68
CA GLY A 644 -15.02 38.56 -9.81
C GLY A 644 -14.37 37.17 -9.96
N THR A 645 -15.15 36.15 -10.31
CA THR A 645 -14.77 34.72 -10.30
C THR A 645 -13.59 34.37 -11.20
N PHE A 646 -13.27 35.18 -12.21
CA PHE A 646 -12.12 34.97 -13.09
C PHE A 646 -10.84 35.72 -12.61
N VAL A 647 -10.93 36.52 -11.55
CA VAL A 647 -9.80 37.25 -10.96
C VAL A 647 -9.23 36.49 -9.76
N LEU A 648 -7.90 36.46 -9.63
CA LEU A 648 -7.21 35.84 -8.50
C LEU A 648 -7.20 36.77 -7.29
N CYS A 649 -7.48 36.20 -6.11
CA CYS A 649 -7.40 36.90 -4.85
C CYS A 649 -5.92 37.11 -4.47
N ASN A 650 -5.49 38.36 -4.33
CA ASN A 650 -4.09 38.74 -4.03
C ASN A 650 -3.92 39.34 -2.62
N LEU A 651 -4.91 39.22 -1.75
CA LEU A 651 -4.90 39.90 -0.45
C LEU A 651 -4.03 39.15 0.56
N VAL A 652 -2.88 39.73 0.90
CA VAL A 652 -2.25 39.52 2.22
C VAL A 652 -3.17 40.19 3.24
N SER A 653 -4.24 39.48 3.59
CA SER A 653 -5.17 39.71 4.70
C SER A 653 -4.97 41.02 5.46
N ASN A 654 -5.47 42.10 4.86
CA ASN A 654 -5.84 43.32 5.55
C ASN A 654 -7.11 43.86 4.89
N THR A 655 -8.05 44.23 5.73
CA THR A 655 -9.19 45.08 5.42
C THR A 655 -8.74 46.29 4.61
N GLN A 656 -9.09 46.33 3.33
CA GLN A 656 -9.36 47.56 2.58
C GLN A 656 -9.98 47.18 1.24
N ASN A 657 -11.06 47.87 0.89
CA ASN A 657 -11.67 47.83 -0.44
C ASN A 657 -10.56 48.09 -1.47
N ILE A 658 -10.45 47.20 -2.45
CA ILE A 658 -9.65 47.46 -3.64
C ILE A 658 -10.59 48.23 -4.56
N ASP A 659 -10.51 49.56 -4.52
CA ASP A 659 -11.00 50.39 -5.62
C ASP A 659 -10.10 50.09 -6.83
N LEU A 660 -10.73 49.72 -7.94
CA LEU A 660 -10.09 49.53 -9.25
C LEU A 660 -9.84 50.88 -9.92
#